data_AF-A0A2D9WH01-F1
#
_entry.id   AF-A0A2D9WH01-F1
#
_cell.length_a   1.000
_cell.length_b   1.000
_cell.length_c   1.000
_cell.angle_alpha   90.00
_cell.angle_beta   90.00
_cell.angle_gamma   90.00
#
_symmetry.space_group_name_H-M   'P 1'
#
loop_
_entity.id
_entity.type
_entity.pdbx_description
1 polymer ?
#
loop_
_entity_poly.entity_id
_entity_poly.type
_entity_poly.pdbx_seq_one_letter_code
_entity_poly.pdbx_strand_id
1 'polypeptide(L)'
;MDGPRLRALMLVSVLLVMSGAPLVASAQDGVTCCNSTDFRLYLMGESDDGTLTPFQEDLEGDSSDSESTLVTPSILSEIKIGTWEVTWGTEGSYEESTWDFSIPYEVEGAAGLTINSTLEVRIGGSFYEGDGGLNPFLSGSGFLQVSVDIGSGQVNDGDRVQISLTVRNLMFSQPGDDAGVRFLWGSEAHDAHISMRFPLVDIEMKDASVLGNLVYLPIVLKSGFDGRMWSGSTGGISVQGSQVSQMPIATGVDGGVEVTFFWEAPDDFQSGSINVDFYLSPQDGLQITQSKSHEIVIGEDDDAPGGWYPANEPLRAGGSTLDLEINAEWDGYEVQREAILRFDGSMSQWMRWGLDNIGNQSLGSNSWWRNLNSYSDSVPSDDRHNGRVDDSELLALQGHLTGSASNLRSFMSNGLYLEVEAILGVNPIELGPSEITVDMGATRAFSADAITITIDTSYLYDSSEASRQILVETFVRASQDDYWTEIGLTAELKSTLFEDLGAVASDEIQYKHRRWILLEVITIEENDLDPDLDFRVEYQPSGFALYSALFGAMMSVLFLSVGIGISMAATKSRTSLPALVTVVTLGCLALVIYVLGMPMPIVFGVSLASVLLVMPVALVSPRTETVQKMTMKARGPSIQCPVCSTKVTVESDVRPLRMECPSCENMLRIEE
;
A
#
# COMPACT_ATOMS: atom_id res chain seq x y z
N MET A 1 -34.59 68.42 35.28
CA MET A 1 -34.29 67.13 34.62
C MET A 1 -33.34 67.44 33.49
N ASP A 2 -32.09 67.08 33.70
CA ASP A 2 -30.95 67.87 33.22
C ASP A 2 -30.52 67.48 31.80
N GLY A 3 -30.35 68.49 30.95
CA GLY A 3 -29.86 68.40 29.57
C GLY A 3 -28.62 67.53 29.31
N PRO A 4 -27.66 67.33 30.24
CA PRO A 4 -26.56 66.38 30.01
C PRO A 4 -27.00 64.91 29.90
N ARG A 5 -28.09 64.49 30.58
CA ARG A 5 -28.57 63.09 30.51
C ARG A 5 -29.25 62.77 29.18
N LEU A 6 -29.94 63.75 28.58
CA LEU A 6 -30.59 63.59 27.29
C LEU A 6 -29.58 63.46 26.15
N ARG A 7 -28.45 64.18 26.23
CA ARG A 7 -27.36 64.09 25.25
C ARG A 7 -26.61 62.77 25.34
N ALA A 8 -26.38 62.25 26.54
CA ALA A 8 -25.76 60.94 26.72
C ALA A 8 -26.66 59.81 26.19
N LEU A 9 -27.96 59.88 26.44
CA LEU A 9 -28.93 58.91 25.90
C LEU A 9 -29.03 58.96 24.37
N MET A 10 -28.98 60.14 23.77
CA MET A 10 -28.98 60.29 22.30
C MET A 10 -27.68 59.78 21.66
N LEU A 11 -26.54 59.91 22.33
CA LEU A 11 -25.26 59.42 21.81
C LEU A 11 -25.18 57.89 21.89
N VAL A 12 -25.69 57.31 22.98
CA VAL A 12 -25.78 55.85 23.15
C VAL A 12 -26.78 55.23 22.18
N SER A 13 -27.92 55.88 21.92
CA SER A 13 -28.90 55.37 20.95
C SER A 13 -28.41 55.46 19.50
N VAL A 14 -27.62 56.49 19.14
CA VAL A 14 -27.01 56.58 17.80
C VAL A 14 -25.91 55.53 17.61
N LEU A 15 -25.11 55.23 18.64
CA LEU A 15 -24.12 54.15 18.60
C LEU A 15 -24.76 52.76 18.50
N LEU A 16 -25.90 52.52 19.15
CA LEU A 16 -26.64 51.26 19.08
C LEU A 16 -27.36 51.04 17.75
N VAL A 17 -27.78 52.12 17.07
CA VAL A 17 -28.36 52.06 15.72
C VAL A 17 -27.28 51.83 14.66
N MET A 18 -26.07 52.34 14.87
CA MET A 18 -24.92 52.08 14.00
C MET A 18 -24.35 50.66 14.14
N SER A 19 -24.56 49.99 15.28
CA SER A 19 -24.17 48.58 15.46
C SER A 19 -25.22 47.55 14.98
N GLY A 20 -26.40 48.00 14.56
CA GLY A 20 -27.52 47.15 14.16
C GLY A 20 -27.93 47.26 12.68
N ALA A 21 -27.19 48.01 11.87
CA ALA A 21 -27.40 47.98 10.42
C ALA A 21 -26.81 46.67 9.87
N PRO A 22 -27.61 45.79 9.24
CA PRO A 22 -27.03 44.72 8.45
C PRO A 22 -26.15 45.38 7.39
N LEU A 23 -24.86 45.05 7.39
CA LEU A 23 -24.02 45.25 6.22
C LEU A 23 -24.64 44.37 5.13
N VAL A 24 -25.58 44.94 4.37
CA VAL A 24 -25.97 44.38 3.08
C VAL A 24 -24.77 44.65 2.18
N ALA A 25 -23.78 43.76 2.26
CA ALA A 25 -22.83 43.59 1.19
C ALA A 25 -23.65 43.09 0.01
N SER A 26 -24.01 44.01 -0.90
CA SER A 26 -24.32 43.59 -2.26
C SER A 26 -23.02 43.01 -2.80
N ALA A 27 -22.86 41.69 -2.69
CA ALA A 27 -21.91 40.96 -3.49
C ALA A 27 -22.34 41.19 -4.94
N GLN A 28 -21.67 42.15 -5.59
CA GLN A 28 -21.65 42.18 -7.03
C GLN A 28 -21.04 40.86 -7.45
N ASP A 29 -21.76 40.14 -8.30
CA ASP A 29 -21.31 38.94 -8.97
C ASP A 29 -19.93 39.22 -9.56
N GLY A 30 -18.94 38.68 -8.89
CA GLY A 30 -17.53 38.97 -9.05
C GLY A 30 -16.84 37.65 -8.90
N VAL A 31 -16.81 36.91 -10.00
CA VAL A 31 -15.94 35.76 -10.19
C VAL A 31 -14.54 36.21 -9.76
N THR A 32 -14.15 35.83 -8.55
CA THR A 32 -12.80 36.09 -8.06
C THR A 32 -11.98 34.92 -8.57
N CYS A 33 -11.75 34.84 -9.88
CA CYS A 33 -10.79 33.89 -10.43
C CYS A 33 -9.43 34.23 -9.83
N CYS A 34 -8.72 33.18 -9.41
CA CYS A 34 -7.41 33.21 -8.81
C CYS A 34 -6.43 34.00 -9.70
N ASN A 35 -6.03 35.19 -9.27
CA ASN A 35 -4.81 35.81 -9.79
C ASN A 35 -3.63 34.94 -9.30
N SER A 36 -3.18 34.02 -10.18
CA SER A 36 -2.07 33.08 -10.05
C SER A 36 -1.24 33.23 -8.77
N THR A 37 -1.53 32.36 -7.81
CA THR A 37 -0.65 32.08 -6.67
C THR A 37 0.60 31.37 -7.16
N ASP A 38 1.74 31.64 -6.52
CA ASP A 38 2.98 30.94 -6.84
C ASP A 38 2.84 29.45 -6.47
N PHE A 39 3.26 28.55 -7.35
CA PHE A 39 3.23 27.10 -7.14
C PHE A 39 4.49 26.46 -7.73
N ARG A 40 4.76 25.23 -7.31
CA ARG A 40 5.91 24.44 -7.80
C ARG A 40 5.48 23.45 -8.86
N LEU A 41 6.34 23.26 -9.87
CA LEU A 41 6.39 22.03 -10.65
C LEU A 41 7.61 21.23 -10.23
N TYR A 42 7.37 19.99 -9.80
CA TYR A 42 8.39 19.00 -9.48
C TYR A 42 8.93 18.33 -10.74
N LEU A 43 10.21 17.98 -10.70
CA LEU A 43 10.91 17.28 -11.77
C LEU A 43 10.83 15.78 -11.52
N MET A 44 10.32 15.03 -12.50
CA MET A 44 10.17 13.58 -12.45
C MET A 44 10.83 12.91 -13.68
N GLY A 45 11.08 11.61 -13.59
CA GLY A 45 11.59 10.79 -14.68
C GLY A 45 13.07 11.00 -15.04
N GLU A 46 13.57 10.19 -15.96
CA GLU A 46 14.98 10.20 -16.36
C GLU A 46 15.39 11.51 -17.06
N SER A 47 16.69 11.84 -17.03
CA SER A 47 17.22 13.11 -17.55
C SER A 47 16.89 13.46 -19.02
N ASP A 48 16.69 12.46 -19.89
CA ASP A 48 16.41 12.65 -21.31
C ASP A 48 14.92 12.52 -21.67
N ASP A 49 14.07 12.08 -20.73
CA ASP A 49 12.61 11.93 -20.87
C ASP A 49 11.87 12.40 -19.60
N GLY A 50 12.29 13.56 -19.09
CA GLY A 50 11.78 14.10 -17.83
C GLY A 50 10.40 14.73 -17.98
N THR A 51 9.57 14.59 -16.95
CA THR A 51 8.24 15.20 -16.87
C THR A 51 8.17 16.24 -15.75
N LEU A 52 7.17 17.14 -15.83
CA LEU A 52 6.88 18.12 -14.79
C LEU A 52 5.48 17.88 -14.20
N THR A 53 5.35 17.90 -12.88
CA THR A 53 4.08 17.72 -12.18
C THR A 53 3.86 18.75 -11.08
N PRO A 54 2.65 19.32 -10.91
CA PRO A 54 2.33 20.21 -9.78
C PRO A 54 1.97 19.45 -8.50
N PHE A 55 1.86 18.12 -8.57
CA PHE A 55 1.38 17.26 -7.50
C PHE A 55 2.56 16.77 -6.66
N GLN A 56 2.51 17.03 -5.36
CA GLN A 56 3.56 16.59 -4.44
C GLN A 56 3.47 15.08 -4.15
N GLU A 57 2.28 14.51 -4.24
CA GLU A 57 2.02 13.07 -4.05
C GLU A 57 2.73 12.21 -5.10
N ASP A 58 3.09 12.78 -6.25
CA ASP A 58 3.85 12.07 -7.29
C ASP A 58 5.33 11.87 -6.90
N LEU A 59 5.83 12.49 -5.81
CA LEU A 59 7.21 12.33 -5.37
C LEU A 59 7.39 10.98 -4.66
N GLU A 60 8.45 10.26 -5.01
CA GLU A 60 8.80 9.00 -4.37
C GLU A 60 9.08 9.17 -2.87
N GLY A 61 8.53 8.26 -2.06
CA GLY A 61 8.70 8.29 -0.60
C GLY A 61 10.11 7.88 -0.15
N ASP A 62 10.76 6.94 -0.85
CA ASP A 62 12.14 6.55 -0.57
C ASP A 62 13.13 7.37 -1.39
N SER A 63 14.16 7.88 -0.70
CA SER A 63 15.31 8.51 -1.31
C SER A 63 16.09 7.62 -2.27
N SER A 64 16.01 6.28 -2.16
CA SER A 64 16.67 5.35 -3.08
C SER A 64 16.15 5.44 -4.51
N ASP A 65 14.89 5.84 -4.66
CA ASP A 65 14.18 5.90 -5.95
C ASP A 65 14.35 7.28 -6.62
N SER A 66 15.21 8.11 -6.04
CA SER A 66 15.58 9.40 -6.64
C SER A 66 16.32 9.19 -7.95
N GLU A 67 15.88 9.90 -8.97
CA GLU A 67 16.60 10.03 -10.22
C GLU A 67 17.90 10.81 -10.01
N SER A 68 18.95 10.45 -10.74
CA SER A 68 20.22 11.17 -10.64
C SER A 68 21.08 11.16 -11.89
N THR A 69 21.80 12.28 -12.09
CA THR A 69 22.83 12.40 -13.14
C THR A 69 24.16 12.77 -12.51
N LEU A 70 25.18 11.92 -12.72
CA LEU A 70 26.56 12.18 -12.30
C LEU A 70 27.34 12.90 -13.40
N VAL A 71 27.88 14.07 -13.04
CA VAL A 71 28.75 14.87 -13.91
C VAL A 71 30.18 14.82 -13.43
N THR A 72 31.07 14.34 -14.30
CA THR A 72 32.52 14.24 -14.03
C THR A 72 33.29 15.40 -14.67
N PRO A 73 34.55 15.65 -14.26
CA PRO A 73 35.36 16.75 -14.79
C PRO A 73 35.50 16.66 -16.32
N SER A 74 34.89 17.61 -17.04
CA SER A 74 35.04 17.76 -18.49
C SER A 74 35.76 19.06 -18.82
N ILE A 75 36.73 18.98 -19.74
CA ILE A 75 37.70 20.05 -20.01
C ILE A 75 37.14 21.01 -21.09
N LEU A 76 35.98 21.65 -20.85
CA LEU A 76 35.41 22.80 -21.62
C LEU A 76 34.12 22.55 -22.44
N SER A 77 33.39 21.43 -22.29
CA SER A 77 32.08 21.26 -22.94
C SER A 77 30.92 21.63 -22.03
N GLU A 78 29.87 22.18 -22.62
CA GLU A 78 28.55 22.28 -22.00
C GLU A 78 27.97 20.88 -21.79
N ILE A 79 27.48 20.62 -20.58
CA ILE A 79 26.84 19.36 -20.21
C ILE A 79 25.38 19.66 -19.88
N LYS A 80 24.47 18.99 -20.57
CA LYS A 80 23.04 19.01 -20.26
C LYS A 80 22.78 18.03 -19.11
N ILE A 81 22.18 18.52 -18.03
CA ILE A 81 21.85 17.72 -16.84
C ILE A 81 20.57 16.94 -17.07
N GLY A 82 19.56 17.61 -17.63
CA GLY A 82 18.28 17.02 -17.96
C GLY A 82 17.38 18.00 -18.71
N THR A 83 16.29 17.49 -19.27
CA THR A 83 15.21 18.28 -19.86
C THR A 83 13.88 17.71 -19.40
N TRP A 84 13.05 18.57 -18.82
CA TRP A 84 11.75 18.21 -18.27
C TRP A 84 10.67 18.99 -18.99
N GLU A 85 9.54 18.35 -19.26
CA GLU A 85 8.45 18.99 -19.98
C GLU A 85 7.06 18.54 -19.52
N VAL A 86 6.08 19.41 -19.76
CA VAL A 86 4.66 19.13 -19.59
C VAL A 86 3.88 19.81 -20.70
N THR A 87 2.84 19.13 -21.18
CA THR A 87 1.88 19.74 -22.11
C THR A 87 0.82 20.45 -21.27
N TRP A 88 0.66 21.76 -21.49
CA TRP A 88 -0.28 22.58 -20.75
C TRP A 88 -1.66 22.48 -21.39
N GLY A 89 -2.63 21.89 -20.70
CA GLY A 89 -4.00 21.71 -21.22
C GLY A 89 -4.98 22.86 -20.93
N THR A 90 -4.52 24.02 -20.44
CA THR A 90 -5.40 25.17 -20.17
C THR A 90 -4.99 26.42 -20.91
N GLU A 91 -5.99 27.17 -21.36
CA GLU A 91 -5.78 28.49 -21.93
C GLU A 91 -5.78 29.56 -20.83
N GLY A 92 -4.83 30.48 -20.87
CA GLY A 92 -4.76 31.55 -19.89
C GLY A 92 -3.66 32.57 -20.17
N SER A 93 -3.81 33.77 -19.60
CA SER A 93 -2.73 34.76 -19.57
C SER A 93 -1.86 34.57 -18.33
N TYR A 94 -0.55 34.74 -18.49
CA TYR A 94 0.40 34.80 -17.38
C TYR A 94 1.08 36.17 -17.34
N GLU A 95 1.33 36.67 -16.13
CA GLU A 95 1.97 37.96 -15.89
C GLU A 95 3.50 37.83 -15.86
N GLU A 96 4.19 38.96 -16.02
CA GLU A 96 5.64 39.04 -15.86
C GLU A 96 6.01 38.64 -14.41
N SER A 97 6.88 37.65 -14.28
CA SER A 97 7.30 37.08 -13.00
C SER A 97 8.69 36.46 -13.09
N THR A 98 9.40 36.40 -11.97
CA THR A 98 10.65 35.67 -11.86
C THR A 98 10.35 34.25 -11.37
N TRP A 99 10.82 33.25 -12.09
CA TRP A 99 10.69 31.84 -11.71
C TRP A 99 11.99 31.36 -11.08
N ASP A 100 11.88 30.64 -9.97
CA ASP A 100 13.02 30.18 -9.19
C ASP A 100 13.15 28.65 -9.28
N PHE A 101 14.19 28.19 -9.95
CA PHE A 101 14.54 26.78 -10.06
C PHE A 101 15.46 26.37 -8.93
N SER A 102 15.23 25.19 -8.36
CA SER A 102 16.02 24.60 -7.28
C SER A 102 16.24 23.11 -7.56
N ILE A 103 17.49 22.66 -7.55
CA ILE A 103 17.85 21.24 -7.69
C ILE A 103 18.89 20.81 -6.63
N PRO A 104 18.64 19.71 -5.90
CA PRO A 104 19.63 19.10 -5.02
C PRO A 104 20.90 18.67 -5.77
N TYR A 105 22.06 18.82 -5.13
CA TYR A 105 23.33 18.29 -5.61
C TYR A 105 24.13 17.63 -4.49
N GLU A 106 25.01 16.70 -4.85
CA GLU A 106 26.02 16.10 -4.00
C GLU A 106 27.40 16.10 -4.68
N VAL A 107 28.42 16.63 -4.01
CA VAL A 107 29.80 16.64 -4.50
C VAL A 107 30.53 15.38 -4.01
N GLU A 108 30.94 14.53 -4.95
CA GLU A 108 31.67 13.29 -4.71
C GLU A 108 33.17 13.47 -5.01
N GLY A 109 34.04 12.85 -4.21
CA GLY A 109 35.46 12.73 -4.52
C GLY A 109 36.25 14.05 -4.65
N ALA A 110 35.72 15.19 -4.19
CA ALA A 110 36.39 16.50 -4.25
C ALA A 110 36.11 17.36 -3.00
N ALA A 111 37.03 18.27 -2.68
CA ALA A 111 36.86 19.19 -1.54
C ALA A 111 35.84 20.31 -1.83
N GLY A 112 35.57 20.58 -3.11
CA GLY A 112 34.53 21.50 -3.54
C GLY A 112 34.51 21.66 -5.06
N LEU A 113 33.49 22.34 -5.57
CA LEU A 113 33.22 22.52 -7.00
C LEU A 113 32.92 23.99 -7.30
N THR A 114 33.46 24.51 -8.39
CA THR A 114 32.96 25.74 -9.01
C THR A 114 32.20 25.36 -10.28
N ILE A 115 30.97 25.83 -10.41
CA ILE A 115 30.09 25.54 -11.55
C ILE A 115 29.41 26.82 -12.02
N ASN A 116 29.16 26.92 -13.31
CA ASN A 116 28.26 27.90 -13.90
C ASN A 116 27.08 27.12 -14.51
N SER A 117 25.86 27.50 -14.17
CA SER A 117 24.64 26.83 -14.63
C SER A 117 23.74 27.80 -15.39
N THR A 118 23.14 27.32 -16.47
CA THR A 118 22.19 28.06 -17.28
C THR A 118 20.90 27.26 -17.37
N LEU A 119 19.78 27.91 -17.07
CA LEU A 119 18.45 27.31 -17.17
C LEU A 119 17.72 27.92 -18.37
N GLU A 120 17.27 27.06 -19.27
CA GLU A 120 16.45 27.43 -20.41
C GLU A 120 14.98 27.08 -20.11
N VAL A 121 14.08 28.04 -20.30
CA VAL A 121 12.63 27.86 -20.13
C VAL A 121 11.94 28.17 -21.45
N ARG A 122 11.14 27.23 -21.95
CA ARG A 122 10.31 27.38 -23.14
C ARG A 122 8.85 27.26 -22.78
N ILE A 123 8.05 28.20 -23.27
CA ILE A 123 6.59 28.23 -23.10
C ILE A 123 5.99 28.34 -24.50
N GLY A 124 5.54 27.22 -25.06
CA GLY A 124 5.09 27.12 -26.45
C GLY A 124 6.19 27.60 -27.41
N GLY A 125 5.94 28.72 -28.10
CA GLY A 125 6.91 29.35 -29.00
C GLY A 125 7.85 30.38 -28.35
N SER A 126 7.71 30.67 -27.05
CA SER A 126 8.50 31.68 -26.33
C SER A 126 9.71 31.05 -25.64
N PHE A 127 10.80 31.81 -25.54
CA PHE A 127 12.09 31.37 -25.00
C PHE A 127 12.61 32.36 -23.97
N TYR A 128 13.03 31.84 -22.81
CA TYR A 128 13.62 32.58 -21.71
C TYR A 128 14.86 31.83 -21.19
N GLU A 129 15.83 32.57 -20.66
CA GLU A 129 17.10 32.03 -20.18
C GLU A 129 17.50 32.72 -18.88
N GLY A 130 17.82 31.94 -17.85
CA GLY A 130 18.39 32.42 -16.59
C GLY A 130 19.83 31.96 -16.43
N ASP A 131 20.68 32.89 -15.99
CA ASP A 131 22.07 32.60 -15.62
C ASP A 131 22.15 32.42 -14.10
N GLY A 132 22.46 31.21 -13.66
CA GLY A 132 22.69 30.88 -12.26
C GLY A 132 23.98 31.50 -11.70
N GLY A 133 24.79 32.10 -12.58
CA GLY A 133 26.05 32.72 -12.24
C GLY A 133 27.13 31.70 -11.91
N LEU A 134 28.33 32.20 -11.61
CA LEU A 134 29.42 31.37 -11.11
C LEU A 134 29.18 31.11 -9.62
N ASN A 135 28.87 29.86 -9.26
CA ASN A 135 28.72 29.43 -7.88
C ASN A 135 30.09 28.95 -7.35
N PRO A 136 30.80 29.74 -6.52
CA PRO A 136 32.14 29.39 -6.08
C PRO A 136 32.07 28.41 -4.91
N PHE A 137 32.72 27.27 -5.05
CA PHE A 137 33.01 26.35 -3.94
C PHE A 137 31.75 25.70 -3.30
N LEU A 138 30.94 25.04 -4.12
CA LEU A 138 29.93 24.07 -3.67
C LEU A 138 30.64 22.87 -3.02
N SER A 139 30.20 22.41 -1.86
CA SER A 139 30.82 21.28 -1.14
C SER A 139 29.76 20.46 -0.40
N GLY A 140 29.99 19.14 -0.25
CA GLY A 140 29.00 18.25 0.36
C GLY A 140 27.71 18.19 -0.45
N SER A 141 26.57 18.21 0.22
CA SER A 141 25.25 18.33 -0.40
C SER A 141 24.64 19.73 -0.23
N GLY A 142 23.77 20.13 -1.15
CA GLY A 142 23.08 21.42 -1.12
C GLY A 142 22.11 21.59 -2.27
N PHE A 143 21.66 22.83 -2.52
CA PHE A 143 20.75 23.16 -3.61
C PHE A 143 21.41 24.14 -4.58
N LEU A 144 21.32 23.86 -5.87
CA LEU A 144 21.65 24.79 -6.95
C LEU A 144 20.39 25.58 -7.32
N GLN A 145 20.48 26.91 -7.25
CA GLN A 145 19.36 27.80 -7.55
C GLN A 145 19.63 28.64 -8.80
N VAL A 146 18.64 28.75 -9.68
CA VAL A 146 18.70 29.59 -10.89
C VAL A 146 17.38 30.35 -11.03
N SER A 147 17.45 31.67 -11.13
CA SER A 147 16.27 32.52 -11.37
C SER A 147 16.16 32.89 -12.84
N VAL A 148 14.95 32.87 -13.39
CA VAL A 148 14.64 33.23 -14.78
C VAL A 148 13.56 34.30 -14.80
N ASP A 149 13.81 35.41 -15.48
CA ASP A 149 12.78 36.45 -15.68
C ASP A 149 11.89 36.09 -16.87
N ILE A 150 10.61 35.80 -16.58
CA ILE A 150 9.59 35.43 -17.55
C ILE A 150 8.71 36.66 -17.84
N GLY A 151 8.59 37.00 -19.12
CA GLY A 151 7.72 38.09 -19.57
C GLY A 151 6.24 37.70 -19.52
N SER A 152 5.34 38.67 -19.63
CA SER A 152 3.89 38.38 -19.73
C SER A 152 3.53 37.76 -21.08
N GLY A 153 2.56 36.84 -21.11
CA GLY A 153 2.11 36.19 -22.34
C GLY A 153 0.78 35.46 -22.22
N GLN A 154 0.49 34.60 -23.19
CA GLN A 154 -0.64 33.66 -23.15
C GLN A 154 -0.14 32.25 -23.42
N VAL A 155 -0.75 31.27 -22.75
CA VAL A 155 -0.61 29.85 -22.99
C VAL A 155 -1.91 29.33 -23.57
N ASN A 156 -1.83 28.43 -24.56
CA ASN A 156 -2.96 27.77 -25.17
C ASN A 156 -2.98 26.29 -24.76
N ASP A 157 -4.16 25.67 -24.91
CA ASP A 157 -4.28 24.22 -24.79
C ASP A 157 -3.34 23.52 -25.80
N GLY A 158 -2.53 22.60 -25.29
CA GLY A 158 -1.52 21.85 -26.04
C GLY A 158 -0.15 22.52 -26.15
N ASP A 159 0.03 23.73 -25.60
CA ASP A 159 1.35 24.36 -25.55
C ASP A 159 2.29 23.58 -24.60
N ARG A 160 3.56 23.42 -24.98
CA ARG A 160 4.55 22.73 -24.14
C ARG A 160 5.28 23.72 -23.25
N VAL A 161 5.35 23.42 -21.96
CA VAL A 161 6.25 24.07 -21.01
C VAL A 161 7.45 23.14 -20.81
N GLN A 162 8.64 23.60 -21.17
CA GLN A 162 9.87 22.81 -21.13
C GLN A 162 10.97 23.57 -20.39
N ILE A 163 11.74 22.85 -19.57
CA ILE A 163 12.84 23.37 -18.78
C ILE A 163 14.08 22.51 -19.07
N SER A 164 15.20 23.14 -19.37
CA SER A 164 16.47 22.45 -19.61
C SER A 164 17.59 23.06 -18.78
N LEU A 165 18.24 22.23 -17.96
CA LEU A 165 19.37 22.65 -17.14
C LEU A 165 20.67 22.26 -17.84
N THR A 166 21.53 23.24 -18.05
CA THR A 166 22.87 23.05 -18.59
C THR A 166 23.93 23.59 -17.64
N VAL A 167 25.08 22.94 -17.61
CA VAL A 167 26.21 23.35 -16.78
C VAL A 167 27.47 23.51 -17.62
N ARG A 168 28.25 24.53 -17.28
CA ARG A 168 29.49 24.95 -17.95
C ARG A 168 30.54 25.27 -16.88
N ASN A 169 31.82 25.26 -17.27
CA ASN A 169 32.95 25.63 -16.41
C ASN A 169 33.03 24.84 -15.09
N LEU A 170 32.80 23.52 -15.12
CA LEU A 170 33.00 22.65 -13.96
C LEU A 170 34.49 22.59 -13.59
N MET A 171 34.84 23.12 -12.41
CA MET A 171 36.19 23.06 -11.87
C MET A 171 36.18 22.54 -10.43
N PHE A 172 36.73 21.34 -10.25
CA PHE A 172 36.85 20.69 -8.96
C PHE A 172 38.09 21.17 -8.19
N SER A 173 37.90 21.43 -6.90
CA SER A 173 38.97 21.77 -5.95
C SER A 173 39.48 20.50 -5.29
N GLN A 174 40.77 20.21 -5.47
CA GLN A 174 41.41 18.98 -4.96
C GLN A 174 40.66 17.69 -5.39
N PRO A 175 40.46 17.45 -6.69
CA PRO A 175 39.77 16.25 -7.15
C PRO A 175 40.58 14.98 -6.82
N GLY A 176 39.92 13.98 -6.25
CA GLY A 176 40.36 12.59 -6.21
C GLY A 176 40.04 11.86 -7.51
N ASP A 177 40.26 10.55 -7.54
CA ASP A 177 40.07 9.72 -8.74
C ASP A 177 38.58 9.59 -9.14
N ASP A 178 37.66 9.69 -8.17
CA ASP A 178 36.20 9.62 -8.35
C ASP A 178 35.52 10.99 -8.21
N ALA A 179 36.20 12.08 -8.59
CA ALA A 179 35.63 13.41 -8.46
C ALA A 179 34.41 13.60 -9.39
N GLY A 180 33.29 14.06 -8.85
CA GLY A 180 32.06 14.29 -9.60
C GLY A 180 31.05 15.14 -8.83
N VAL A 181 30.00 15.58 -9.51
CA VAL A 181 28.82 16.17 -8.87
C VAL A 181 27.58 15.45 -9.37
N ARG A 182 26.77 14.97 -8.44
CA ARG A 182 25.51 14.32 -8.71
C ARG A 182 24.38 15.32 -8.52
N PHE A 183 23.48 15.40 -9.48
CA PHE A 183 22.20 16.10 -9.32
C PHE A 183 21.11 15.08 -9.07
N LEU A 184 20.19 15.36 -8.16
CA LEU A 184 19.14 14.43 -7.73
C LEU A 184 17.75 15.07 -7.82
N TRP A 185 16.72 14.30 -8.18
CA TRP A 185 15.32 14.72 -8.22
C TRP A 185 14.36 13.53 -8.07
N GLY A 186 13.05 13.77 -8.03
CA GLY A 186 12.01 12.73 -8.12
C GLY A 186 11.51 12.13 -6.80
N SER A 187 12.08 12.50 -5.65
CA SER A 187 11.63 12.00 -4.34
C SER A 187 11.35 13.12 -3.35
N GLU A 188 10.63 12.83 -2.27
CA GLU A 188 10.38 13.79 -1.18
C GLU A 188 11.69 14.29 -0.54
N ALA A 189 12.73 13.45 -0.50
CA ALA A 189 14.04 13.81 0.02
C ALA A 189 14.86 14.69 -0.94
N HIS A 190 14.61 14.56 -2.25
CA HIS A 190 15.28 15.29 -3.31
C HIS A 190 14.25 16.04 -4.18
N ASP A 191 13.60 17.03 -3.57
CA ASP A 191 12.50 17.81 -4.15
C ASP A 191 12.96 18.85 -5.19
N ALA A 192 13.53 18.43 -6.32
CA ALA A 192 13.88 19.36 -7.38
C ALA A 192 12.61 19.96 -8.01
N HIS A 193 12.56 21.29 -8.11
CA HIS A 193 11.37 22.00 -8.58
C HIS A 193 11.68 23.35 -9.22
N ILE A 194 10.71 23.87 -9.97
CA ILE A 194 10.62 25.28 -10.34
C ILE A 194 9.43 25.94 -9.66
N SER A 195 9.67 27.03 -8.93
CA SER A 195 8.61 27.87 -8.35
C SER A 195 8.23 28.94 -9.37
N MET A 196 6.94 29.02 -9.70
CA MET A 196 6.46 29.90 -10.75
C MET A 196 5.04 30.40 -10.55
N ARG A 197 4.68 31.39 -11.37
CA ARG A 197 3.36 32.01 -11.43
C ARG A 197 2.73 31.77 -12.80
N PHE A 198 1.75 30.86 -12.85
CA PHE A 198 1.14 30.42 -14.11
C PHE A 198 -0.33 29.99 -13.89
N PRO A 199 -1.20 29.95 -14.93
CA PRO A 199 -2.57 29.45 -14.80
C PRO A 199 -2.58 27.95 -14.50
N LEU A 200 -3.06 27.54 -13.31
CA LEU A 200 -3.07 26.14 -12.87
C LEU A 200 -4.45 25.49 -12.99
N VAL A 201 -5.48 26.11 -12.38
CA VAL A 201 -6.85 25.58 -12.35
C VAL A 201 -7.85 26.73 -12.26
N ASP A 202 -8.97 26.59 -12.97
CA ASP A 202 -10.16 27.43 -12.85
C ASP A 202 -11.27 26.62 -12.15
N ILE A 203 -11.91 27.23 -11.16
CA ILE A 203 -12.89 26.56 -10.29
C ILE A 203 -14.26 27.20 -10.50
N GLU A 204 -15.20 26.40 -10.98
CA GLU A 204 -16.59 26.81 -11.21
C GLU A 204 -17.53 26.01 -10.30
N MET A 205 -18.09 26.68 -9.27
CA MET A 205 -19.11 26.08 -8.41
C MET A 205 -20.49 26.22 -9.08
N LYS A 206 -21.08 25.10 -9.51
CA LYS A 206 -22.39 25.04 -10.16
C LYS A 206 -23.53 25.26 -9.16
N ASP A 207 -24.77 25.32 -9.63
CA ASP A 207 -25.92 25.41 -8.71
C ASP A 207 -26.16 24.05 -8.02
N ALA A 208 -26.70 24.11 -6.80
CA ALA A 208 -26.96 22.91 -6.03
C ALA A 208 -28.22 22.20 -6.54
N SER A 209 -28.24 20.88 -6.50
CA SER A 209 -29.45 20.08 -6.70
C SER A 209 -29.89 19.46 -5.38
N VAL A 210 -31.19 19.34 -5.14
CA VAL A 210 -31.74 18.85 -3.87
C VAL A 210 -32.66 17.67 -4.15
N LEU A 211 -32.50 16.60 -3.38
CA LEU A 211 -33.39 15.45 -3.39
C LEU A 211 -33.74 15.06 -1.95
N GLY A 212 -35.00 15.22 -1.56
CA GLY A 212 -35.39 15.03 -0.16
C GLY A 212 -34.58 15.94 0.76
N ASN A 213 -33.73 15.36 1.61
CA ASN A 213 -32.80 16.05 2.51
C ASN A 213 -31.34 16.07 2.03
N LEU A 214 -31.03 15.46 0.88
CA LEU A 214 -29.69 15.41 0.33
C LEU A 214 -29.48 16.56 -0.66
N VAL A 215 -28.37 17.28 -0.50
CA VAL A 215 -27.96 18.38 -1.36
C VAL A 215 -26.70 17.98 -2.11
N TYR A 216 -26.74 18.06 -3.43
CA TYR A 216 -25.64 17.79 -4.34
C TYR A 216 -24.98 19.10 -4.75
N LEU A 217 -23.66 19.16 -4.60
CA LEU A 217 -22.84 20.35 -4.77
C LEU A 217 -21.77 20.08 -5.83
N PRO A 218 -22.09 20.24 -7.13
CA PRO A 218 -21.16 20.04 -8.23
C PRO A 218 -20.17 21.20 -8.35
N ILE A 219 -18.89 20.86 -8.48
CA ILE A 219 -17.77 21.80 -8.66
C ILE A 219 -16.95 21.34 -9.86
N VAL A 220 -16.80 22.21 -10.85
CA VAL A 220 -15.99 21.91 -12.03
C VAL A 220 -14.60 22.51 -11.85
N LEU A 221 -13.58 21.66 -11.97
CA LEU A 221 -12.18 22.00 -11.97
C LEU A 221 -11.69 21.93 -13.42
N LYS A 222 -11.45 23.08 -14.04
CA LYS A 222 -10.86 23.17 -15.39
C LYS A 222 -9.36 23.35 -15.25
N SER A 223 -8.59 22.37 -15.72
CA SER A 223 -7.14 22.35 -15.53
C SER A 223 -6.45 21.70 -16.70
N GLY A 224 -5.18 22.04 -16.91
CA GLY A 224 -4.37 21.41 -17.94
C GLY A 224 -3.94 19.98 -17.64
N PHE A 225 -4.31 19.48 -16.46
CA PHE A 225 -4.04 18.14 -15.94
C PHE A 225 -5.32 17.29 -15.89
N ASP A 226 -6.40 17.71 -16.54
CA ASP A 226 -7.69 17.01 -16.61
C ASP A 226 -8.15 16.50 -15.22
N GLY A 227 -8.49 15.21 -15.13
CA GLY A 227 -8.92 14.55 -13.88
C GLY A 227 -7.82 14.44 -12.81
N ARG A 228 -6.54 14.49 -13.20
CA ARG A 228 -5.41 14.41 -12.26
C ARG A 228 -5.40 15.59 -11.29
N MET A 229 -5.96 16.74 -11.67
CA MET A 229 -6.14 17.88 -10.79
C MET A 229 -7.00 17.60 -9.56
N TRP A 230 -7.92 16.62 -9.65
CA TRP A 230 -8.62 16.13 -8.48
C TRP A 230 -7.88 14.97 -7.82
N SER A 231 -7.46 13.96 -8.59
CA SER A 231 -6.94 12.71 -8.02
C SER A 231 -5.57 12.84 -7.36
N GLY A 232 -4.70 13.74 -7.84
CA GLY A 232 -3.38 14.00 -7.25
C GLY A 232 -3.37 15.20 -6.30
N SER A 233 -4.54 15.63 -5.81
CA SER A 233 -4.69 16.79 -4.94
C SER A 233 -5.57 16.49 -3.74
N THR A 234 -5.28 17.10 -2.60
CA THR A 234 -6.16 17.03 -1.45
C THR A 234 -7.25 18.10 -1.56
N GLY A 235 -8.51 17.69 -1.67
CA GLY A 235 -9.63 18.61 -1.81
C GLY A 235 -10.83 18.28 -0.91
N GLY A 236 -11.69 19.26 -0.70
CA GLY A 236 -12.88 19.09 0.12
C GLY A 236 -13.78 20.32 0.15
N ILE A 237 -14.96 20.16 0.76
CA ILE A 237 -15.87 21.28 1.03
C ILE A 237 -16.18 21.41 2.52
N SER A 238 -16.52 22.62 2.92
CA SER A 238 -17.21 22.89 4.16
C SER A 238 -18.53 23.61 3.90
N VAL A 239 -19.59 23.15 4.57
CA VAL A 239 -20.92 23.75 4.50
C VAL A 239 -21.17 24.42 5.84
N GLN A 240 -21.40 25.74 5.84
CA GLN A 240 -21.59 26.54 7.07
C GLN A 240 -20.46 26.36 8.11
N GLY A 241 -19.22 26.15 7.64
CA GLY A 241 -18.04 25.94 8.49
C GLY A 241 -17.90 24.51 9.06
N SER A 242 -18.76 23.56 8.68
CA SER A 242 -18.58 22.13 8.97
C SER A 242 -18.05 21.41 7.74
N GLN A 243 -16.95 20.68 7.88
CA GLN A 243 -16.39 19.88 6.79
C GLN A 243 -17.34 18.71 6.44
N VAL A 244 -17.47 18.45 5.14
CA VAL A 244 -18.16 17.27 4.62
C VAL A 244 -17.16 16.13 4.53
N SER A 245 -17.48 14.99 5.14
CA SER A 245 -16.58 13.83 5.22
C SER A 245 -16.85 12.77 4.16
N GLN A 246 -17.98 12.86 3.46
CA GLN A 246 -18.35 11.92 2.40
C GLN A 246 -17.41 12.09 1.20
N MET A 247 -16.96 10.96 0.65
CA MET A 247 -16.19 10.95 -0.59
C MET A 247 -17.04 11.52 -1.73
N PRO A 248 -16.57 12.54 -2.46
CA PRO A 248 -17.29 13.06 -3.61
C PRO A 248 -17.22 12.08 -4.79
N ILE A 249 -17.97 12.39 -5.84
CA ILE A 249 -17.85 11.69 -7.12
C ILE A 249 -17.13 12.58 -8.09
N ALA A 250 -16.10 12.05 -8.75
CA ALA A 250 -15.42 12.74 -9.83
C ALA A 250 -15.87 12.18 -11.18
N THR A 251 -16.23 13.04 -12.12
CA THR A 251 -16.61 12.67 -13.49
C THR A 251 -15.83 13.51 -14.50
N GLY A 252 -15.35 12.89 -15.57
CA GLY A 252 -14.66 13.62 -16.64
C GLY A 252 -15.58 14.59 -17.36
N VAL A 253 -15.10 15.81 -17.61
CA VAL A 253 -15.79 16.82 -18.44
C VAL A 253 -14.80 17.46 -19.41
N ASP A 254 -15.30 18.16 -20.43
CA ASP A 254 -14.44 18.83 -21.40
C ASP A 254 -13.51 19.85 -20.70
N GLY A 255 -12.19 19.63 -20.79
CA GLY A 255 -11.16 20.48 -20.21
C GLY A 255 -10.99 20.36 -18.69
N GLY A 256 -11.45 19.28 -18.06
CA GLY A 256 -11.29 19.08 -16.63
C GLY A 256 -12.11 17.96 -16.00
N VAL A 257 -12.49 18.17 -14.73
CA VAL A 257 -13.26 17.21 -13.93
C VAL A 257 -14.38 17.91 -13.17
N GLU A 258 -15.56 17.30 -13.13
CA GLU A 258 -16.66 17.70 -12.25
C GLU A 258 -16.67 16.81 -11.01
N VAL A 259 -16.45 17.44 -9.86
CA VAL A 259 -16.44 16.81 -8.54
C VAL A 259 -17.74 17.19 -7.83
N THR A 260 -18.61 16.20 -7.58
CA THR A 260 -19.88 16.41 -6.90
C THR A 260 -19.80 15.93 -5.47
N PHE A 261 -19.98 16.87 -4.54
CA PHE A 261 -20.09 16.58 -3.11
C PHE A 261 -21.54 16.41 -2.70
N PHE A 262 -21.75 15.74 -1.57
CA PHE A 262 -23.07 15.53 -0.98
C PHE A 262 -23.10 16.07 0.43
N TRP A 263 -24.17 16.76 0.76
CA TRP A 263 -24.43 17.24 2.10
C TRP A 263 -25.84 16.84 2.52
N GLU A 264 -25.95 16.10 3.62
CA GLU A 264 -27.23 15.78 4.21
C GLU A 264 -27.65 16.93 5.14
N ALA A 265 -28.78 17.55 4.81
CA ALA A 265 -29.35 18.62 5.61
C ALA A 265 -29.85 18.06 6.95
N PRO A 266 -29.49 18.71 8.08
CA PRO A 266 -30.04 18.36 9.39
C PRO A 266 -31.57 18.43 9.42
N ASP A 267 -32.21 17.60 10.25
CA ASP A 267 -33.69 17.52 10.38
C ASP A 267 -34.38 18.86 10.69
N ASP A 268 -33.66 19.82 11.29
CA ASP A 268 -34.17 21.15 11.65
C ASP A 268 -33.97 22.21 10.55
N PHE A 269 -33.27 21.88 9.47
CA PHE A 269 -33.05 22.77 8.34
C PHE A 269 -34.26 22.75 7.39
N GLN A 270 -34.96 23.88 7.27
CA GLN A 270 -36.23 23.92 6.53
C GLN A 270 -36.05 24.26 5.04
N SER A 271 -35.26 25.27 4.72
CA SER A 271 -34.87 25.79 3.41
C SER A 271 -34.18 27.14 3.68
N GLY A 272 -33.17 27.52 2.90
CA GLY A 272 -32.46 28.77 3.12
C GLY A 272 -31.13 28.84 2.39
N SER A 273 -30.43 29.95 2.56
CA SER A 273 -29.12 30.11 1.93
C SER A 273 -28.03 29.41 2.73
N ILE A 274 -27.24 28.57 2.05
CA ILE A 274 -26.04 27.94 2.61
C ILE A 274 -24.78 28.53 1.98
N ASN A 275 -23.76 28.81 2.79
CA ASN A 275 -22.43 29.10 2.26
C ASN A 275 -21.62 27.81 2.17
N VAL A 276 -21.06 27.56 1.00
CA VAL A 276 -20.19 26.42 0.72
C VAL A 276 -18.81 26.96 0.39
N ASP A 277 -17.82 26.52 1.15
CA ASP A 277 -16.41 26.86 0.95
C ASP A 277 -15.68 25.61 0.46
N PHE A 278 -15.15 25.67 -0.76
CA PHE A 278 -14.34 24.64 -1.39
C PHE A 278 -12.85 24.96 -1.20
N TYR A 279 -12.04 23.92 -1.02
CA TYR A 279 -10.59 24.02 -1.09
C TYR A 279 -9.99 22.88 -1.92
N LEU A 280 -8.86 23.18 -2.55
CA LEU A 280 -8.02 22.25 -3.29
C LEU A 280 -6.54 22.54 -2.97
N SER A 281 -5.76 21.49 -2.72
CA SER A 281 -4.35 21.58 -2.35
C SER A 281 -3.54 20.53 -3.14
N PRO A 282 -2.95 20.90 -4.28
CA PRO A 282 -2.08 20.00 -5.06
C PRO A 282 -0.71 19.75 -4.42
N GLN A 283 -0.27 20.66 -3.54
CA GLN A 283 1.04 20.61 -2.90
C GLN A 283 1.00 21.37 -1.57
N ASP A 284 1.95 21.08 -0.69
CA ASP A 284 2.07 21.76 0.59
C ASP A 284 2.30 23.26 0.41
N GLY A 285 1.55 24.06 1.16
CA GLY A 285 1.64 25.52 1.12
C GLY A 285 0.85 26.19 -0.01
N LEU A 286 0.24 25.43 -0.92
CA LEU A 286 -0.69 25.94 -1.93
C LEU A 286 -2.12 25.49 -1.62
N GLN A 287 -2.95 26.40 -1.09
CA GLN A 287 -4.37 26.15 -0.89
C GLN A 287 -5.20 27.09 -1.75
N ILE A 288 -5.92 26.53 -2.70
CA ILE A 288 -6.81 27.25 -3.60
C ILE A 288 -8.22 27.13 -3.02
N THR A 289 -8.90 28.25 -2.81
CA THR A 289 -10.23 28.27 -2.17
C THR A 289 -11.24 29.03 -3.01
N GLN A 290 -12.45 28.51 -3.10
CA GLN A 290 -13.60 29.16 -3.74
C GLN A 290 -14.80 29.10 -2.80
N SER A 291 -15.63 30.13 -2.77
CA SER A 291 -16.86 30.14 -1.97
C SER A 291 -18.07 30.53 -2.81
N LYS A 292 -19.21 29.88 -2.57
CA LYS A 292 -20.48 30.20 -3.20
C LYS A 292 -21.63 30.06 -2.20
N SER A 293 -22.53 31.03 -2.23
CA SER A 293 -23.79 30.98 -1.49
C SER A 293 -24.84 30.30 -2.37
N HIS A 294 -25.36 29.16 -1.93
CA HIS A 294 -26.45 28.45 -2.60
C HIS A 294 -27.78 28.77 -1.91
N GLU A 295 -28.88 28.79 -2.65
CA GLU A 295 -30.24 28.88 -2.09
C GLU A 295 -30.89 27.50 -2.19
N ILE A 296 -31.14 26.87 -1.03
CA ILE A 296 -31.60 25.47 -0.94
C ILE A 296 -33.07 25.45 -0.57
N VAL A 297 -33.86 24.73 -1.36
CA VAL A 297 -35.26 24.45 -1.07
C VAL A 297 -35.42 22.94 -0.85
N ILE A 298 -35.84 22.55 0.36
CA ILE A 298 -36.03 21.14 0.73
C ILE A 298 -37.47 20.72 0.49
N GLY A 299 -37.65 19.51 -0.05
CA GLY A 299 -38.97 18.89 -0.21
C GLY A 299 -39.65 19.11 -1.56
N GLU A 300 -39.00 19.76 -2.53
CA GLU A 300 -39.32 19.57 -3.95
C GLU A 300 -38.49 18.39 -4.45
N ASP A 301 -39.13 17.24 -4.65
CA ASP A 301 -38.57 16.21 -5.53
C ASP A 301 -38.67 16.79 -6.94
N ASP A 302 -37.54 17.14 -7.55
CA ASP A 302 -37.52 17.26 -9.01
C ASP A 302 -38.05 15.92 -9.56
N ASP A 303 -39.10 15.97 -10.38
CA ASP A 303 -39.93 14.84 -10.88
C ASP A 303 -39.14 13.73 -11.66
N ALA A 304 -37.81 13.66 -11.54
CA ALA A 304 -36.99 12.57 -12.02
C ALA A 304 -37.07 11.37 -11.06
N PRO A 305 -37.54 10.19 -11.52
CA PRO A 305 -37.53 8.99 -10.71
C PRO A 305 -36.10 8.50 -10.52
N GLY A 306 -35.61 8.53 -9.28
CA GLY A 306 -34.21 8.22 -8.94
C GLY A 306 -33.44 9.51 -8.69
N GLY A 307 -32.69 9.56 -7.59
CA GLY A 307 -31.98 10.76 -7.16
C GLY A 307 -31.00 11.34 -8.17
N TRP A 308 -30.27 12.39 -7.76
CA TRP A 308 -29.14 12.86 -8.57
C TRP A 308 -28.21 11.66 -8.83
N TYR A 309 -27.85 11.50 -10.11
CA TYR A 309 -27.08 10.39 -10.65
C TYR A 309 -26.13 10.96 -11.70
N PRO A 310 -24.84 10.57 -11.72
CA PRO A 310 -23.89 11.19 -12.63
C PRO A 310 -24.23 10.84 -14.09
N ALA A 311 -24.30 11.86 -14.93
CA ALA A 311 -24.61 11.71 -16.35
C ALA A 311 -23.45 11.08 -17.15
N ASN A 312 -22.22 11.27 -16.67
CA ASN A 312 -20.98 10.79 -17.28
C ASN A 312 -20.36 9.67 -16.44
N GLU A 313 -19.50 8.88 -17.08
CA GLU A 313 -18.74 7.81 -16.43
C GLU A 313 -17.86 8.39 -15.29
N PRO A 314 -17.99 7.87 -14.05
CA PRO A 314 -17.12 8.26 -12.95
C PRO A 314 -15.65 7.95 -13.25
N LEU A 315 -14.76 8.80 -12.75
CA LEU A 315 -13.33 8.51 -12.74
C LEU A 315 -13.06 7.32 -11.82
N ARG A 316 -12.08 6.50 -12.20
CA ARG A 316 -11.62 5.36 -11.39
C ARG A 316 -10.50 5.74 -10.42
N ALA A 317 -9.78 6.83 -10.71
CA ALA A 317 -8.66 7.31 -9.90
C ALA A 317 -9.13 8.15 -8.70
N GLY A 318 -8.29 8.26 -7.68
CA GLY A 318 -8.48 9.18 -6.55
C GLY A 318 -9.14 8.57 -5.30
N GLY A 319 -8.56 7.49 -4.76
CA GLY A 319 -8.87 7.00 -3.41
C GLY A 319 -9.68 5.70 -3.33
N SER A 320 -9.35 4.68 -4.14
CA SER A 320 -9.93 3.34 -3.96
C SER A 320 -9.00 2.47 -3.13
N THR A 321 -9.55 1.73 -2.17
CA THR A 321 -8.81 0.68 -1.44
C THR A 321 -9.05 -0.68 -2.08
N LEU A 322 -8.08 -1.58 -1.98
CA LEU A 322 -8.15 -2.96 -2.47
C LEU A 322 -7.67 -3.94 -1.38
N ASP A 323 -8.51 -4.87 -0.97
CA ASP A 323 -8.14 -6.02 -0.15
C ASP A 323 -8.28 -7.30 -0.98
N LEU A 324 -7.14 -7.94 -1.28
CA LEU A 324 -7.06 -9.18 -2.03
C LEU A 324 -6.84 -10.36 -1.08
N GLU A 325 -7.80 -11.26 -1.04
CA GLU A 325 -7.73 -12.51 -0.29
C GLU A 325 -7.66 -13.70 -1.26
N ILE A 326 -6.60 -14.50 -1.18
CA ILE A 326 -6.38 -15.69 -2.00
C ILE A 326 -6.41 -16.92 -1.09
N ASN A 327 -7.34 -17.82 -1.33
CA ASN A 327 -7.43 -19.11 -0.66
C ASN A 327 -7.18 -20.23 -1.69
N ALA A 328 -6.10 -20.98 -1.52
CA ALA A 328 -5.72 -22.07 -2.41
C ALA A 328 -5.60 -23.41 -1.67
N GLU A 329 -6.06 -24.49 -2.28
CA GLU A 329 -5.94 -25.86 -1.78
C GLU A 329 -5.28 -26.76 -2.84
N TRP A 330 -4.19 -27.42 -2.46
CA TRP A 330 -3.43 -28.37 -3.26
C TRP A 330 -3.74 -29.81 -2.84
N ASP A 331 -4.30 -30.59 -3.77
CA ASP A 331 -4.75 -31.96 -3.52
C ASP A 331 -3.83 -33.07 -4.07
N GLY A 332 -2.80 -32.71 -4.83
CA GLY A 332 -1.86 -33.65 -5.47
C GLY A 332 -1.98 -33.71 -6.99
N TYR A 333 -3.10 -33.25 -7.54
CA TYR A 333 -3.40 -33.24 -8.98
C TYR A 333 -3.95 -31.91 -9.47
N GLU A 334 -4.72 -31.23 -8.64
CA GLU A 334 -5.41 -29.98 -8.93
C GLU A 334 -5.13 -28.97 -7.82
N VAL A 335 -5.02 -27.70 -8.22
CA VAL A 335 -5.03 -26.57 -7.31
C VAL A 335 -6.40 -25.93 -7.40
N GLN A 336 -7.17 -26.01 -6.32
CA GLN A 336 -8.41 -25.25 -6.16
C GLN A 336 -8.07 -23.88 -5.63
N ARG A 337 -8.69 -22.83 -6.18
CA ARG A 337 -8.34 -21.45 -5.87
C ARG A 337 -9.57 -20.57 -5.85
N GLU A 338 -9.73 -19.87 -4.73
CA GLU A 338 -10.74 -18.84 -4.50
C GLU A 338 -9.99 -17.51 -4.35
N ALA A 339 -10.22 -16.57 -5.26
CA ALA A 339 -9.70 -15.21 -5.16
C ALA A 339 -10.85 -14.25 -4.86
N ILE A 340 -10.76 -13.55 -3.74
CA ILE A 340 -11.76 -12.60 -3.24
C ILE A 340 -11.14 -11.20 -3.31
N LEU A 341 -11.70 -10.35 -4.15
CA LEU A 341 -11.31 -8.96 -4.30
C LEU A 341 -12.35 -8.09 -3.61
N ARG A 342 -11.96 -7.34 -2.58
CA ARG A 342 -12.82 -6.34 -1.94
C ARG A 342 -12.29 -4.96 -2.23
N PHE A 343 -13.12 -4.08 -2.75
CA PHE A 343 -12.69 -2.71 -3.03
C PHE A 343 -13.83 -1.70 -2.87
N ASP A 344 -13.48 -0.49 -2.49
CA ASP A 344 -14.39 0.63 -2.27
C ASP A 344 -13.93 1.90 -3.02
N GLY A 345 -14.51 3.06 -2.70
CA GLY A 345 -14.09 4.34 -3.26
C GLY A 345 -14.51 4.55 -4.72
N SER A 346 -13.67 5.25 -5.49
CA SER A 346 -13.91 5.62 -6.90
C SER A 346 -14.16 4.39 -7.80
N MET A 347 -13.43 3.29 -7.58
CA MET A 347 -13.61 2.06 -8.36
C MET A 347 -14.99 1.42 -8.13
N SER A 348 -15.48 1.44 -6.89
CA SER A 348 -16.82 0.92 -6.57
C SER A 348 -17.95 1.77 -7.17
N GLN A 349 -17.78 3.11 -7.19
CA GLN A 349 -18.69 4.02 -7.88
C GLN A 349 -18.69 3.72 -9.38
N TRP A 350 -17.52 3.64 -10.01
CA TRP A 350 -17.38 3.29 -11.43
C TRP A 350 -18.08 1.96 -11.78
N MET A 351 -17.91 0.94 -10.95
CA MET A 351 -18.55 -0.37 -11.15
C MET A 351 -20.08 -0.29 -11.05
N ARG A 352 -20.61 0.40 -10.04
CA ARG A 352 -22.06 0.58 -9.86
C ARG A 352 -22.68 1.33 -11.04
N TRP A 353 -22.03 2.42 -11.45
CA TRP A 353 -22.50 3.22 -12.58
C TRP A 353 -22.49 2.44 -13.89
N GLY A 354 -21.41 1.71 -14.14
CA GLY A 354 -21.24 0.96 -15.37
C GLY A 354 -22.23 -0.19 -15.55
N LEU A 355 -22.58 -0.87 -14.45
CA LEU A 355 -23.60 -1.92 -14.44
C LEU A 355 -24.99 -1.36 -14.79
N ASP A 356 -25.39 -0.25 -14.16
CA ASP A 356 -26.67 0.42 -14.41
C ASP A 356 -26.75 1.06 -15.82
N ASN A 357 -25.60 1.28 -16.47
CA ASN A 357 -25.49 1.83 -17.82
C ASN A 357 -25.24 0.78 -18.91
N ILE A 358 -25.49 -0.52 -18.65
CA ILE A 358 -25.33 -1.57 -19.67
C ILE A 358 -26.22 -1.28 -20.89
N GLY A 359 -25.61 -1.27 -22.07
CA GLY A 359 -26.29 -0.98 -23.33
C GLY A 359 -26.42 0.51 -23.67
N ASN A 360 -25.81 1.39 -22.88
CA ASN A 360 -25.70 2.81 -23.22
C ASN A 360 -24.76 3.00 -24.43
N GLN A 361 -25.30 3.51 -25.53
CA GLN A 361 -24.55 3.72 -26.77
C GLN A 361 -23.76 5.04 -26.80
N SER A 362 -23.97 5.91 -25.81
CA SER A 362 -23.32 7.22 -25.70
C SER A 362 -21.98 7.15 -24.96
N LEU A 363 -21.58 5.97 -24.50
CA LEU A 363 -20.32 5.76 -23.81
C LEU A 363 -19.11 6.13 -24.69
N GLY A 364 -18.12 6.78 -24.07
CA GLY A 364 -16.86 7.14 -24.73
C GLY A 364 -16.18 5.94 -25.38
N SER A 365 -15.35 6.16 -26.40
CA SER A 365 -14.66 5.08 -27.12
C SER A 365 -13.78 4.20 -26.23
N ASN A 366 -13.30 4.77 -25.12
CA ASN A 366 -12.36 4.14 -24.20
C ASN A 366 -13.06 3.48 -23.00
N SER A 367 -14.39 3.59 -22.90
CA SER A 367 -15.17 2.98 -21.81
C SER A 367 -15.17 1.46 -21.92
N TRP A 368 -14.79 0.77 -20.84
CA TRP A 368 -14.77 -0.69 -20.79
C TRP A 368 -16.18 -1.31 -20.88
N TRP A 369 -17.19 -0.62 -20.34
CA TRP A 369 -18.58 -1.08 -20.28
C TRP A 369 -19.21 -1.36 -21.65
N ARG A 370 -18.62 -0.81 -22.72
CA ARG A 370 -19.01 -1.12 -24.11
C ARG A 370 -18.88 -2.59 -24.46
N ASN A 371 -18.02 -3.35 -23.76
CA ASN A 371 -17.88 -4.80 -23.94
C ASN A 371 -19.17 -5.57 -23.58
N LEU A 372 -20.02 -5.00 -22.72
CA LEU A 372 -21.29 -5.58 -22.31
C LEU A 372 -22.47 -5.20 -23.22
N ASN A 373 -22.26 -4.41 -24.28
CA ASN A 373 -23.34 -3.98 -25.16
C ASN A 373 -24.08 -5.15 -25.84
N SER A 374 -23.46 -6.30 -26.03
CA SER A 374 -24.14 -7.50 -26.55
C SER A 374 -25.17 -8.09 -25.57
N TYR A 375 -25.07 -7.75 -24.29
CA TYR A 375 -25.98 -8.18 -23.23
C TYR A 375 -27.11 -7.16 -22.98
N SER A 376 -27.17 -6.05 -23.73
CA SER A 376 -28.21 -5.02 -23.56
C SER A 376 -29.64 -5.56 -23.68
N ASP A 377 -29.82 -6.60 -24.50
CA ASP A 377 -31.12 -7.24 -24.73
C ASP A 377 -31.50 -8.23 -23.62
N SER A 378 -30.53 -8.64 -22.80
CA SER A 378 -30.74 -9.52 -21.64
C SER A 378 -31.15 -8.74 -20.39
N VAL A 379 -30.92 -7.42 -20.36
CA VAL A 379 -31.30 -6.52 -19.27
C VAL A 379 -32.64 -5.85 -19.61
N PRO A 380 -33.68 -5.99 -18.77
CA PRO A 380 -34.96 -5.30 -18.95
C PRO A 380 -34.82 -3.78 -19.07
N SER A 381 -35.76 -3.12 -19.76
CA SER A 381 -35.72 -1.66 -19.88
C SER A 381 -35.88 -0.92 -18.56
N ASP A 382 -36.61 -1.52 -17.62
CA ASP A 382 -36.94 -0.91 -16.32
C ASP A 382 -35.78 -1.03 -15.31
N ASP A 383 -34.88 -1.98 -15.56
CA ASP A 383 -33.69 -2.24 -14.74
C ASP A 383 -32.53 -1.33 -15.17
N ARG A 384 -32.55 -0.76 -16.38
CA ARG A 384 -31.48 0.09 -16.90
C ARG A 384 -31.66 1.56 -16.52
N HIS A 385 -30.57 2.22 -16.14
CA HIS A 385 -30.50 3.64 -15.81
C HIS A 385 -31.50 4.06 -14.73
N ASN A 386 -31.70 3.20 -13.73
CA ASN A 386 -32.56 3.50 -12.58
C ASN A 386 -31.77 3.93 -11.33
N GLY A 387 -30.43 4.05 -11.47
CA GLY A 387 -29.52 4.50 -10.42
C GLY A 387 -29.17 3.43 -9.39
N ARG A 388 -29.46 2.15 -9.70
CA ARG A 388 -29.19 1.00 -8.85
C ARG A 388 -28.72 -0.17 -9.70
N VAL A 389 -27.97 -1.06 -9.07
CA VAL A 389 -27.53 -2.30 -9.71
C VAL A 389 -28.57 -3.39 -9.47
N ASP A 390 -29.14 -3.88 -10.56
CA ASP A 390 -30.15 -4.95 -10.55
C ASP A 390 -29.55 -6.34 -10.82
N ASP A 391 -30.29 -7.39 -10.43
CA ASP A 391 -29.82 -8.78 -10.58
C ASP A 391 -29.59 -9.14 -12.06
N SER A 392 -30.36 -8.56 -12.98
CA SER A 392 -30.22 -8.79 -14.42
C SER A 392 -28.88 -8.26 -14.96
N GLU A 393 -28.38 -7.15 -14.42
CA GLU A 393 -27.11 -6.52 -14.78
C GLU A 393 -25.92 -7.29 -14.21
N LEU A 394 -26.02 -7.75 -12.95
CA LEU A 394 -25.03 -8.64 -12.34
C LEU A 394 -24.91 -9.95 -13.12
N LEU A 395 -26.02 -10.54 -13.51
CA LEU A 395 -26.04 -11.76 -14.34
C LEU A 395 -25.41 -11.52 -15.73
N ALA A 396 -25.61 -10.33 -16.32
CA ALA A 396 -24.97 -9.96 -17.57
C ALA A 396 -23.45 -9.88 -17.44
N LEU A 397 -22.93 -9.24 -16.38
CA LEU A 397 -21.50 -9.18 -16.10
C LEU A 397 -20.93 -10.57 -15.82
N GLN A 398 -21.52 -11.32 -14.89
CA GLN A 398 -21.07 -12.68 -14.54
C GLN A 398 -21.06 -13.60 -15.77
N GLY A 399 -22.09 -13.55 -16.60
CA GLY A 399 -22.17 -14.29 -17.86
C GLY A 399 -21.12 -13.86 -18.90
N HIS A 400 -20.73 -12.59 -18.92
CA HIS A 400 -19.66 -12.10 -19.78
C HIS A 400 -18.28 -12.59 -19.33
N LEU A 401 -18.00 -12.52 -18.03
CA LEU A 401 -16.72 -12.92 -17.43
C LEU A 401 -16.50 -14.43 -17.51
N THR A 402 -17.52 -15.23 -17.20
CA THR A 402 -17.47 -16.70 -17.30
C THR A 402 -17.51 -17.20 -18.75
N GLY A 403 -18.03 -16.40 -19.68
CA GLY A 403 -18.18 -16.77 -21.08
C GLY A 403 -16.87 -16.93 -21.84
N SER A 404 -15.79 -16.24 -21.42
CA SER A 404 -14.47 -16.38 -22.04
C SER A 404 -13.34 -15.92 -21.12
N ALA A 405 -12.24 -16.69 -21.12
CA ALA A 405 -10.97 -16.32 -20.49
C ALA A 405 -10.46 -14.94 -20.93
N SER A 406 -10.66 -14.54 -22.19
CA SER A 406 -10.25 -13.22 -22.67
C SER A 406 -11.11 -12.08 -22.11
N ASN A 407 -12.39 -12.34 -21.81
CA ASN A 407 -13.29 -11.36 -21.22
C ASN A 407 -12.90 -11.11 -19.76
N LEU A 408 -12.66 -12.18 -19.00
CA LEU A 408 -12.14 -12.09 -17.63
C LEU A 408 -10.82 -11.31 -17.61
N ARG A 409 -9.86 -11.69 -18.46
CA ARG A 409 -8.58 -10.98 -18.56
C ARG A 409 -8.77 -9.50 -18.91
N SER A 410 -9.66 -9.18 -19.85
CA SER A 410 -9.93 -7.79 -20.24
C SER A 410 -10.54 -6.98 -19.09
N PHE A 411 -11.47 -7.55 -18.33
CA PHE A 411 -12.09 -6.88 -17.18
C PHE A 411 -11.08 -6.60 -16.08
N MET A 412 -10.32 -7.63 -15.67
CA MET A 412 -9.31 -7.48 -14.63
C MET A 412 -8.23 -6.48 -15.07
N SER A 413 -7.67 -6.66 -16.26
CA SER A 413 -6.49 -5.95 -16.71
C SER A 413 -6.78 -4.51 -17.19
N ASN A 414 -7.92 -4.25 -17.84
CA ASN A 414 -8.26 -2.91 -18.36
C ASN A 414 -9.38 -2.20 -17.57
N GLY A 415 -10.25 -2.96 -16.91
CA GLY A 415 -11.31 -2.42 -16.05
C GLY A 415 -10.77 -2.07 -14.67
N LEU A 416 -10.25 -3.07 -13.95
CA LEU A 416 -9.74 -2.93 -12.58
C LEU A 416 -8.24 -2.63 -12.50
N TYR A 417 -7.50 -2.66 -13.60
CA TYR A 417 -6.03 -2.50 -13.62
C TYR A 417 -5.27 -3.55 -12.78
N LEU A 418 -5.77 -4.79 -12.79
CA LEU A 418 -5.20 -5.94 -12.10
C LEU A 418 -4.79 -7.05 -13.08
N GLU A 419 -3.61 -7.63 -12.91
CA GLU A 419 -3.17 -8.77 -13.71
C GLU A 419 -3.75 -10.07 -13.12
N VAL A 420 -4.72 -10.65 -13.84
CA VAL A 420 -5.43 -11.84 -13.38
C VAL A 420 -4.51 -13.07 -13.26
N GLU A 421 -3.48 -13.17 -14.11
CA GLU A 421 -2.48 -14.22 -14.03
C GLU A 421 -1.68 -14.18 -12.74
N ALA A 422 -1.35 -12.99 -12.24
CA ALA A 422 -0.64 -12.81 -10.98
C ALA A 422 -1.51 -13.19 -9.77
N ILE A 423 -2.83 -12.97 -9.88
CA ILE A 423 -3.83 -13.30 -8.84
C ILE A 423 -4.27 -14.76 -8.88
N LEU A 424 -4.29 -15.43 -10.04
CA LEU A 424 -4.74 -16.82 -10.18
C LEU A 424 -3.58 -17.82 -10.30
N GLY A 425 -2.37 -17.35 -10.57
CA GLY A 425 -1.14 -18.14 -10.68
C GLY A 425 -0.92 -18.82 -12.05
N VAL A 426 -1.93 -18.82 -12.91
CA VAL A 426 -1.90 -19.41 -14.26
C VAL A 426 -2.67 -18.56 -15.26
N ASN A 427 -2.50 -18.84 -16.56
CA ASN A 427 -3.26 -18.15 -17.60
C ASN A 427 -4.77 -18.49 -17.49
N PRO A 428 -5.69 -17.52 -17.63
CA PRO A 428 -7.13 -17.78 -17.63
C PRO A 428 -7.61 -18.85 -18.62
N ILE A 429 -6.85 -19.13 -19.69
CA ILE A 429 -7.16 -20.18 -20.67
C ILE A 429 -6.90 -21.60 -20.10
N GLU A 430 -6.01 -21.72 -19.13
CA GLU A 430 -5.63 -22.98 -18.48
C GLU A 430 -6.54 -23.33 -17.29
N LEU A 431 -7.43 -22.42 -16.91
CA LEU A 431 -8.39 -22.63 -15.85
C LEU A 431 -9.45 -23.67 -16.26
N GLY A 432 -9.87 -24.44 -15.26
CA GLY A 432 -11.05 -25.28 -15.31
C GLY A 432 -12.34 -24.46 -15.26
N PRO A 433 -13.47 -25.09 -14.89
CA PRO A 433 -14.71 -24.37 -14.64
C PRO A 433 -14.48 -23.26 -13.61
N SER A 434 -14.86 -22.03 -13.98
CA SER A 434 -14.81 -20.87 -13.07
C SER A 434 -16.21 -20.42 -12.72
N GLU A 435 -16.43 -20.12 -11.44
CA GLU A 435 -17.61 -19.45 -10.94
C GLU A 435 -17.19 -18.05 -10.49
N ILE A 436 -17.89 -17.03 -10.99
CA ILE A 436 -17.60 -15.63 -10.65
C ILE A 436 -18.85 -15.06 -10.04
N THR A 437 -18.73 -14.60 -8.80
CA THR A 437 -19.82 -13.94 -8.07
C THR A 437 -19.43 -12.51 -7.74
N VAL A 438 -20.43 -11.63 -7.73
CA VAL A 438 -20.26 -10.21 -7.44
C VAL A 438 -21.30 -9.85 -6.39
N ASP A 439 -20.82 -9.37 -5.25
CA ASP A 439 -21.64 -8.87 -4.16
C ASP A 439 -21.47 -7.34 -4.04
N MET A 440 -22.58 -6.62 -4.10
CA MET A 440 -22.62 -5.16 -4.01
C MET A 440 -22.54 -4.65 -2.56
N GLY A 441 -22.47 -5.54 -1.56
CA GLY A 441 -22.29 -5.18 -0.17
C GLY A 441 -23.55 -4.55 0.45
N ALA A 442 -23.37 -3.46 1.20
CA ALA A 442 -24.43 -2.86 2.02
C ALA A 442 -25.58 -2.22 1.22
N THR A 443 -25.29 -1.75 0.01
CA THR A 443 -26.24 -1.05 -0.85
C THR A 443 -26.08 -1.47 -2.29
N ARG A 444 -27.16 -1.37 -3.07
CA ARG A 444 -27.14 -1.52 -4.54
C ARG A 444 -27.27 -0.20 -5.26
N ALA A 445 -27.56 0.87 -4.52
CA ALA A 445 -27.59 2.21 -5.08
C ALA A 445 -26.16 2.69 -5.36
N PHE A 446 -26.07 3.73 -6.19
CA PHE A 446 -24.82 4.44 -6.43
C PHE A 446 -24.21 4.95 -5.12
N SER A 447 -22.96 4.55 -4.85
CA SER A 447 -22.23 4.82 -3.60
C SER A 447 -20.75 4.44 -3.74
N ALA A 448 -19.93 4.87 -2.78
CA ALA A 448 -18.54 4.44 -2.65
C ALA A 448 -18.37 3.21 -1.74
N ASP A 449 -19.46 2.51 -1.40
CA ASP A 449 -19.43 1.37 -0.48
C ASP A 449 -18.78 0.14 -1.14
N ALA A 450 -18.05 -0.62 -0.33
CA ALA A 450 -17.29 -1.80 -0.76
C ALA A 450 -18.10 -2.81 -1.59
N ILE A 451 -17.46 -3.31 -2.64
CA ILE A 451 -17.93 -4.38 -3.52
C ILE A 451 -16.98 -5.57 -3.36
N THR A 452 -17.51 -6.78 -3.39
CA THR A 452 -16.73 -8.02 -3.36
C THR A 452 -16.90 -8.80 -4.66
N ILE A 453 -15.80 -9.17 -5.30
CA ILE A 453 -15.77 -10.10 -6.43
C ILE A 453 -15.07 -11.38 -5.99
N THR A 454 -15.76 -12.51 -6.07
CA THR A 454 -15.17 -13.82 -5.78
C THR A 454 -15.03 -14.61 -7.08
N ILE A 455 -13.82 -15.10 -7.34
CA ILE A 455 -13.46 -15.95 -8.47
C ILE A 455 -13.07 -17.31 -7.91
N ASP A 456 -13.96 -18.28 -8.06
CA ASP A 456 -13.72 -19.68 -7.72
C ASP A 456 -13.29 -20.44 -8.96
N THR A 457 -12.11 -21.04 -8.92
CA THR A 457 -11.55 -21.76 -10.06
C THR A 457 -10.64 -22.89 -9.62
N SER A 458 -10.19 -23.68 -10.60
CA SER A 458 -9.24 -24.74 -10.38
C SER A 458 -8.39 -24.98 -11.62
N TYR A 459 -7.19 -25.52 -11.45
CA TYR A 459 -6.32 -25.89 -12.57
C TYR A 459 -5.48 -27.12 -12.23
N LEU A 460 -5.15 -27.89 -13.26
CA LEU A 460 -4.35 -29.10 -13.12
C LEU A 460 -2.87 -28.73 -12.98
N TYR A 461 -2.17 -29.42 -12.08
CA TYR A 461 -0.73 -29.26 -11.89
C TYR A 461 -0.06 -30.64 -11.80
N ASP A 462 0.96 -30.86 -12.63
CA ASP A 462 1.76 -32.08 -12.60
C ASP A 462 3.04 -31.86 -11.80
N SER A 463 3.04 -32.32 -10.54
CA SER A 463 4.20 -32.26 -9.64
C SER A 463 5.42 -33.03 -10.16
N SER A 464 5.27 -33.92 -11.15
CA SER A 464 6.39 -34.63 -11.77
C SER A 464 7.23 -33.77 -12.70
N GLU A 465 6.68 -32.65 -13.19
CA GLU A 465 7.40 -31.71 -14.05
C GLU A 465 8.39 -30.83 -13.27
N ALA A 466 8.31 -30.81 -11.93
CA ALA A 466 9.15 -30.02 -11.05
C ALA A 466 9.22 -28.53 -11.44
N SER A 467 8.16 -27.99 -12.04
CA SER A 467 8.00 -26.58 -12.33
C SER A 467 7.52 -25.85 -11.07
N ARG A 468 7.99 -24.62 -10.87
CA ARG A 468 7.48 -23.76 -9.81
C ARG A 468 6.11 -23.23 -10.19
N GLN A 469 5.25 -23.05 -9.21
CA GLN A 469 3.90 -22.50 -9.36
C GLN A 469 3.83 -21.16 -8.64
N ILE A 470 3.16 -20.20 -9.26
CA ILE A 470 2.98 -18.86 -8.68
C ILE A 470 1.86 -18.95 -7.65
N LEU A 471 2.19 -18.66 -6.39
CA LEU A 471 1.17 -18.44 -5.38
C LEU A 471 0.60 -17.04 -5.56
N VAL A 472 1.43 -16.00 -5.60
CA VAL A 472 1.01 -14.63 -5.90
C VAL A 472 2.24 -13.85 -6.33
N GLU A 473 2.07 -12.92 -7.26
CA GLU A 473 3.10 -11.95 -7.66
C GLU A 473 2.45 -10.58 -7.85
N THR A 474 3.27 -9.58 -8.17
CA THR A 474 2.85 -8.21 -8.48
C THR A 474 1.62 -8.20 -9.39
N PHE A 475 0.48 -7.82 -8.82
CA PHE A 475 -0.82 -7.92 -9.47
C PHE A 475 -1.42 -6.57 -9.85
N VAL A 476 -0.96 -5.47 -9.24
CA VAL A 476 -1.34 -4.12 -9.67
C VAL A 476 -0.51 -3.76 -10.89
N ARG A 477 -1.16 -3.25 -11.93
CA ARG A 477 -0.49 -2.84 -13.17
C ARG A 477 -0.02 -1.40 -13.03
N ALA A 478 1.23 -1.13 -13.41
CA ALA A 478 1.74 0.23 -13.52
C ALA A 478 0.85 1.08 -14.45
N SER A 479 0.40 2.23 -13.95
CA SER A 479 -0.39 3.22 -14.68
C SER A 479 0.02 4.64 -14.31
N GLN A 480 -0.30 5.61 -15.18
CA GLN A 480 -0.07 7.02 -14.90
C GLN A 480 -1.08 7.61 -13.90
N ASP A 481 -2.20 6.91 -13.69
CA ASP A 481 -3.22 7.26 -12.71
C ASP A 481 -3.13 6.30 -11.53
N ASP A 482 -3.26 6.81 -10.32
CA ASP A 482 -3.32 6.00 -9.10
C ASP A 482 -4.76 5.52 -8.89
N TYR A 483 -5.02 4.29 -9.34
CA TYR A 483 -6.32 3.65 -9.15
C TYR A 483 -6.50 3.10 -7.73
N TRP A 484 -5.40 2.64 -7.12
CA TRP A 484 -5.38 1.97 -5.82
C TRP A 484 -4.45 2.74 -4.88
N THR A 485 -4.99 3.24 -3.77
CA THR A 485 -4.22 4.04 -2.80
C THR A 485 -3.81 3.23 -1.57
N GLU A 486 -4.58 2.21 -1.21
CA GLU A 486 -4.26 1.29 -0.12
C GLU A 486 -4.51 -0.14 -0.61
N ILE A 487 -3.50 -1.01 -0.47
CA ILE A 487 -3.55 -2.39 -0.96
C ILE A 487 -3.25 -3.36 0.19
N GLY A 488 -4.23 -4.20 0.53
CA GLY A 488 -4.09 -5.35 1.42
C GLY A 488 -3.93 -6.65 0.62
N LEU A 489 -3.04 -7.53 1.09
CA LEU A 489 -2.82 -8.86 0.54
C LEU A 489 -2.85 -9.91 1.65
N THR A 490 -3.81 -10.82 1.58
CA THR A 490 -3.82 -12.06 2.35
C THR A 490 -3.82 -13.25 1.39
N ALA A 491 -2.78 -14.07 1.42
CA ALA A 491 -2.72 -15.27 0.59
C ALA A 491 -2.41 -16.51 1.43
N GLU A 492 -3.23 -17.54 1.27
CA GLU A 492 -3.12 -18.80 2.00
C GLU A 492 -3.15 -19.99 1.03
N LEU A 493 -2.13 -20.85 1.10
CA LEU A 493 -2.06 -22.10 0.36
C LEU A 493 -1.99 -23.27 1.33
N LYS A 494 -2.93 -24.21 1.19
CA LYS A 494 -3.03 -25.43 2.01
C LYS A 494 -2.73 -26.66 1.20
N SER A 495 -2.06 -27.66 1.78
CA SER A 495 -2.01 -29.02 1.22
C SER A 495 -2.88 -30.00 1.98
N THR A 496 -3.25 -31.09 1.32
CA THR A 496 -3.88 -32.22 2.00
C THR A 496 -2.90 -33.03 2.85
N LEU A 497 -3.43 -33.99 3.61
CA LEU A 497 -2.69 -34.90 4.49
C LEU A 497 -1.51 -35.62 3.83
N PHE A 498 -1.66 -35.94 2.55
CA PHE A 498 -0.79 -36.85 1.80
C PHE A 498 0.11 -36.13 0.80
N GLU A 499 -0.01 -34.80 0.73
CA GLU A 499 0.74 -33.96 -0.19
C GLU A 499 1.59 -32.95 0.58
N ASP A 500 2.66 -32.50 -0.05
CA ASP A 500 3.53 -31.44 0.46
C ASP A 500 3.41 -30.17 -0.39
N LEU A 501 3.75 -29.03 0.20
CA LEU A 501 3.90 -27.77 -0.54
C LEU A 501 5.33 -27.56 -1.04
N GLY A 502 6.27 -28.36 -0.51
CA GLY A 502 7.65 -28.43 -0.96
C GLY A 502 8.45 -27.16 -0.67
N ALA A 503 9.23 -26.72 -1.66
CA ALA A 503 10.09 -25.54 -1.51
C ALA A 503 9.33 -24.26 -1.86
N VAL A 504 9.51 -23.22 -1.06
CA VAL A 504 8.92 -21.90 -1.27
C VAL A 504 10.04 -20.91 -1.58
N ALA A 505 9.87 -20.14 -2.64
CA ALA A 505 10.73 -19.01 -2.99
C ALA A 505 9.89 -17.74 -2.86
N SER A 506 10.43 -16.73 -2.19
CA SER A 506 9.83 -15.40 -2.13
C SER A 506 10.87 -14.35 -2.51
N ASP A 507 10.40 -13.31 -3.18
CA ASP A 507 11.15 -12.10 -3.51
C ASP A 507 10.43 -10.90 -2.90
N GLU A 508 11.17 -10.02 -2.23
CA GLU A 508 10.73 -8.79 -1.53
C GLU A 508 9.62 -8.92 -0.45
N ILE A 509 8.87 -10.03 -0.39
CA ILE A 509 7.80 -10.26 0.59
C ILE A 509 8.09 -11.42 1.55
N GLN A 510 7.59 -11.32 2.78
CA GLN A 510 7.75 -12.35 3.80
C GLN A 510 6.60 -13.36 3.77
N TYR A 511 6.92 -14.65 3.96
CA TYR A 511 5.92 -15.70 4.10
C TYR A 511 6.10 -16.47 5.41
N LYS A 512 4.99 -17.01 5.92
CA LYS A 512 4.97 -17.94 7.06
C LYS A 512 4.64 -19.33 6.54
N HIS A 513 5.56 -20.28 6.72
CA HIS A 513 5.34 -21.68 6.39
C HIS A 513 5.15 -22.51 7.66
N ARG A 514 4.05 -23.27 7.72
CA ARG A 514 3.69 -24.12 8.86
C ARG A 514 3.30 -25.51 8.38
N ARG A 515 3.95 -26.54 8.91
CA ARG A 515 3.54 -27.93 8.70
C ARG A 515 3.01 -28.54 9.99
N TRP A 516 1.73 -28.86 10.00
CA TRP A 516 1.09 -29.67 11.02
C TRP A 516 1.05 -31.13 10.57
N ILE A 517 0.73 -32.05 11.49
CA ILE A 517 0.63 -33.48 11.16
C ILE A 517 -0.45 -33.75 10.10
N LEU A 518 -1.49 -32.90 10.06
CA LEU A 518 -2.66 -33.10 9.21
C LEU A 518 -2.73 -32.16 7.99
N LEU A 519 -1.94 -31.09 7.98
CA LEU A 519 -2.08 -29.97 7.04
C LEU A 519 -0.74 -29.24 6.93
N GLU A 520 -0.37 -28.84 5.74
CA GLU A 520 0.70 -27.87 5.50
C GLU A 520 0.08 -26.57 4.99
N VAL A 521 0.57 -25.42 5.48
CA VAL A 521 0.03 -24.10 5.16
C VAL A 521 1.16 -23.13 4.89
N ILE A 522 1.04 -22.36 3.81
CA ILE A 522 1.81 -21.15 3.54
C ILE A 522 0.86 -19.97 3.67
N THR A 523 1.23 -18.97 4.46
CA THR A 523 0.43 -17.76 4.67
C THR A 523 1.28 -16.52 4.42
N ILE A 524 0.73 -15.57 3.67
CA ILE A 524 1.24 -14.23 3.40
C ILE A 524 0.18 -13.26 3.93
N GLU A 525 0.61 -12.22 4.63
CA GLU A 525 -0.28 -11.26 5.27
C GLU A 525 0.45 -9.90 5.28
N GLU A 526 0.07 -9.04 4.34
CA GLU A 526 0.54 -7.66 4.22
C GLU A 526 -0.70 -6.75 4.25
N ASN A 527 -0.73 -5.79 5.17
CA ASN A 527 -1.90 -4.92 5.33
C ASN A 527 -1.80 -3.64 4.49
N ASP A 528 -0.59 -3.29 4.06
CA ASP A 528 -0.28 -2.07 3.32
C ASP A 528 0.89 -2.38 2.40
N LEU A 529 0.54 -2.77 1.18
CA LEU A 529 1.47 -3.15 0.14
C LEU A 529 1.69 -1.93 -0.76
N ASP A 530 2.96 -1.58 -0.93
CA ASP A 530 3.37 -0.55 -1.87
C ASP A 530 2.95 -0.96 -3.31
N PRO A 531 2.17 -0.12 -4.03
CA PRO A 531 1.70 -0.42 -5.38
C PRO A 531 2.84 -0.64 -6.39
N ASP A 532 4.02 -0.06 -6.15
CA ASP A 532 5.17 -0.15 -7.05
C ASP A 532 6.14 -1.29 -6.69
N LEU A 533 5.87 -2.01 -5.60
CA LEU A 533 6.69 -3.13 -5.17
C LEU A 533 6.60 -4.31 -6.16
N ASP A 534 7.74 -4.68 -6.74
CA ASP A 534 7.85 -5.92 -7.50
C ASP A 534 8.14 -7.11 -6.58
N PHE A 535 7.15 -7.96 -6.34
CA PHE A 535 7.27 -9.13 -5.47
C PHE A 535 6.75 -10.39 -6.14
N ARG A 536 7.26 -11.54 -5.70
CA ARG A 536 6.83 -12.85 -6.22
C ARG A 536 6.98 -13.94 -5.18
N VAL A 537 5.94 -14.73 -5.00
CA VAL A 537 5.96 -15.94 -4.18
C VAL A 537 5.60 -17.16 -5.01
N GLU A 538 6.52 -18.11 -5.02
CA GLU A 538 6.37 -19.38 -5.72
C GLU A 538 6.49 -20.56 -4.77
N TYR A 539 5.78 -21.63 -5.08
CA TYR A 539 5.91 -22.91 -4.40
C TYR A 539 6.19 -24.03 -5.40
N GLN A 540 6.83 -25.08 -4.91
CA GLN A 540 7.21 -26.23 -5.71
C GLN A 540 6.99 -27.51 -4.89
N PRO A 541 5.79 -28.13 -5.01
CA PRO A 541 5.51 -29.43 -4.42
C PRO A 541 6.53 -30.47 -4.90
N SER A 542 6.91 -31.40 -4.03
CA SER A 542 7.96 -32.37 -4.37
C SER A 542 7.44 -33.57 -5.15
N GLY A 543 6.13 -33.85 -5.07
CA GLY A 543 5.49 -35.04 -5.64
C GLY A 543 5.92 -36.35 -4.94
N PHE A 544 6.71 -36.28 -3.87
CA PHE A 544 7.13 -37.44 -3.10
C PHE A 544 6.22 -37.64 -1.88
N ALA A 545 5.38 -38.67 -1.90
CA ALA A 545 4.46 -38.98 -0.79
C ALA A 545 5.16 -39.08 0.59
N LEU A 546 6.43 -39.47 0.65
CA LEU A 546 7.21 -39.52 1.91
C LEU A 546 7.46 -38.14 2.52
N TYR A 547 7.38 -37.07 1.73
CA TYR A 547 7.58 -35.69 2.17
C TYR A 547 6.27 -34.99 2.55
N SER A 548 5.13 -35.65 2.40
CA SER A 548 3.86 -35.16 2.91
C SER A 548 3.84 -34.95 4.41
N ALA A 549 2.89 -34.12 4.86
CA ALA A 549 2.64 -33.86 6.27
C ALA A 549 2.54 -35.16 7.09
N LEU A 550 1.63 -36.07 6.73
CA LEU A 550 1.36 -37.27 7.52
C LEU A 550 2.52 -38.29 7.45
N PHE A 551 2.95 -38.66 6.24
CA PHE A 551 3.99 -39.69 6.11
C PHE A 551 5.33 -39.22 6.65
N GLY A 552 5.68 -37.95 6.47
CA GLY A 552 6.90 -37.39 7.04
C GLY A 552 6.88 -37.34 8.57
N ALA A 553 5.73 -37.03 9.19
CA ALA A 553 5.57 -37.14 10.63
C ALA A 553 5.74 -38.60 11.10
N MET A 554 5.08 -39.55 10.43
CA MET A 554 5.18 -40.98 10.76
C MET A 554 6.62 -41.50 10.66
N MET A 555 7.35 -41.12 9.61
CA MET A 555 8.74 -41.51 9.41
C MET A 555 9.66 -40.89 10.46
N SER A 556 9.44 -39.63 10.83
CA SER A 556 10.19 -38.96 11.89
C SER A 556 10.00 -39.66 13.24
N VAL A 557 8.76 -40.01 13.58
CA VAL A 557 8.45 -40.80 14.80
C VAL A 557 9.09 -42.18 14.74
N LEU A 558 9.07 -42.83 13.57
CA LEU A 558 9.73 -44.13 13.37
C LEU A 558 11.23 -44.04 13.62
N PHE A 559 11.93 -43.04 13.06
CA PHE A 559 13.36 -42.84 13.30
C PHE A 559 13.68 -42.60 14.78
N LEU A 560 12.88 -41.77 15.47
CA LEU A 560 13.06 -41.53 16.90
C LEU A 560 12.80 -42.80 17.73
N SER A 561 11.78 -43.59 17.38
CA SER A 561 11.47 -44.85 18.07
C SER A 561 12.60 -45.89 17.91
N VAL A 562 13.19 -45.98 16.71
CA VAL A 562 14.36 -46.80 16.43
C VAL A 562 15.57 -46.30 17.22
N GLY A 563 15.78 -44.98 17.28
CA GLY A 563 16.81 -44.36 18.11
C GLY A 563 16.69 -44.71 19.59
N ILE A 564 15.47 -44.65 20.14
CA ILE A 564 15.18 -45.08 21.52
C ILE A 564 15.47 -46.57 21.69
N GLY A 565 14.99 -47.43 20.78
CA GLY A 565 15.23 -48.87 20.83
C GLY A 565 16.72 -49.22 20.82
N ILE A 566 17.50 -48.60 19.93
CA ILE A 566 18.96 -48.77 19.85
C ILE A 566 19.62 -48.23 21.12
N SER A 567 19.17 -47.09 21.65
CA SER A 567 19.73 -46.52 22.88
C SER A 567 19.58 -47.48 24.06
N MET A 568 18.40 -48.09 24.23
CA MET A 568 18.13 -49.06 25.28
C MET A 568 18.92 -50.36 25.08
N ALA A 569 19.00 -50.85 23.83
CA ALA A 569 19.75 -52.05 23.50
C ALA A 569 21.26 -51.88 23.75
N ALA A 570 21.84 -50.76 23.33
CA ALA A 570 23.27 -50.45 23.48
C ALA A 570 23.66 -50.18 24.94
N THR A 571 22.73 -49.69 25.77
CA THR A 571 22.96 -49.39 27.18
C THR A 571 22.54 -50.50 28.14
N LYS A 572 22.35 -51.75 27.69
CA LYS A 572 21.93 -52.88 28.55
C LYS A 572 22.76 -53.10 29.82
N SER A 573 24.03 -52.67 29.84
CA SER A 573 24.94 -52.73 31.01
C SER A 573 25.41 -51.36 31.53
N ARG A 574 24.84 -50.27 31.01
CA ARG A 574 25.23 -48.88 31.26
C ARG A 574 23.99 -48.01 31.52
N THR A 575 24.14 -46.77 31.96
CA THR A 575 22.98 -45.90 32.15
C THR A 575 22.45 -45.40 30.79
N SER A 576 21.17 -45.61 30.51
CA SER A 576 20.50 -45.14 29.29
C SER A 576 20.24 -43.63 29.27
N LEU A 577 20.34 -42.95 30.41
CA LEU A 577 19.91 -41.56 30.60
C LEU A 577 20.59 -40.56 29.62
N PRO A 578 21.93 -40.57 29.42
CA PRO A 578 22.56 -39.64 28.48
C PRO A 578 22.13 -39.87 27.03
N ALA A 579 22.00 -41.14 26.61
CA ALA A 579 21.59 -41.49 25.25
C ALA A 579 20.11 -41.17 24.99
N LEU A 580 19.24 -41.36 25.98
CA LEU A 580 17.83 -40.96 25.89
C LEU A 580 17.68 -39.45 25.81
N VAL A 581 18.42 -38.69 26.62
CA VAL A 581 18.41 -37.22 26.56
C VAL A 581 18.80 -36.73 25.18
N THR A 582 19.82 -37.30 24.53
CA THR A 582 20.22 -36.91 23.18
C THR A 582 19.14 -37.15 22.12
N VAL A 583 18.42 -38.28 22.21
CA VAL A 583 17.32 -38.57 21.27
C VAL A 583 16.16 -37.61 21.51
N VAL A 584 15.83 -37.33 22.77
CA VAL A 584 14.76 -36.38 23.12
C VAL A 584 15.10 -34.97 22.66
N THR A 585 16.33 -34.48 22.88
CA THR A 585 16.72 -33.13 22.45
C THR A 585 16.69 -32.98 20.93
N LEU A 586 17.19 -33.97 20.20
CA LEU A 586 17.16 -33.95 18.73
C LEU A 586 15.74 -34.17 18.19
N GLY A 587 14.91 -34.95 18.88
CA GLY A 587 13.50 -35.10 18.56
C GLY A 587 12.70 -33.82 18.78
N CYS A 588 12.97 -33.07 19.85
CA CYS A 588 12.40 -31.74 20.05
C CYS A 588 12.85 -30.77 18.95
N LEU A 589 14.13 -30.78 18.58
CA LEU A 589 14.62 -29.96 17.47
C LEU A 589 13.95 -30.36 16.14
N ALA A 590 13.86 -31.67 15.84
CA ALA A 590 13.20 -32.20 14.66
C ALA A 590 11.72 -31.79 14.60
N LEU A 591 11.02 -31.81 15.73
CA LEU A 591 9.64 -31.35 15.84
C LEU A 591 9.53 -29.84 15.55
N VAL A 592 10.43 -29.01 16.09
CA VAL A 592 10.43 -27.56 15.84
C VAL A 592 10.64 -27.27 14.37
N ILE A 593 11.68 -27.84 13.74
CA ILE A 593 11.93 -27.61 12.31
C ILE A 593 10.85 -28.20 11.41
N TYR A 594 10.21 -29.30 11.83
CA TYR A 594 9.04 -29.84 11.13
C TYR A 594 7.89 -28.84 11.16
N VAL A 595 7.55 -28.30 12.34
CA VAL A 595 6.45 -27.31 12.48
C VAL A 595 6.73 -26.00 11.75
N LEU A 596 8.01 -25.62 11.60
CA LEU A 596 8.44 -24.48 10.79
C LEU A 596 8.38 -24.73 9.27
N GLY A 597 7.88 -25.88 8.82
CA GLY A 597 7.72 -26.16 7.37
C GLY A 597 9.03 -26.50 6.65
N MET A 598 10.16 -26.63 7.36
CA MET A 598 11.47 -26.85 6.73
C MET A 598 11.45 -28.07 5.79
N PRO A 599 12.24 -28.05 4.70
CA PRO A 599 12.32 -29.16 3.76
C PRO A 599 12.53 -30.51 4.45
N MET A 600 11.73 -31.51 4.09
CA MET A 600 11.75 -32.83 4.71
C MET A 600 13.13 -33.52 4.76
N PRO A 601 14.02 -33.37 3.75
CA PRO A 601 15.38 -33.88 3.86
C PRO A 601 16.15 -33.38 5.09
N ILE A 602 15.92 -32.13 5.50
CA ILE A 602 16.54 -31.54 6.70
C ILE A 602 15.94 -32.16 7.97
N VAL A 603 14.61 -32.29 8.01
CA VAL A 603 13.87 -32.91 9.13
C VAL A 603 14.32 -34.36 9.35
N PHE A 604 14.39 -35.14 8.26
CA PHE A 604 14.88 -36.51 8.29
C PHE A 604 16.37 -36.57 8.65
N GLY A 605 17.19 -35.64 8.18
CA GLY A 605 18.60 -35.54 8.54
C GLY A 605 18.80 -35.41 10.05
N VAL A 606 18.07 -34.52 10.71
CA VAL A 606 18.12 -34.35 12.18
C VAL A 606 17.59 -35.59 12.90
N SER A 607 16.49 -36.16 12.41
CA SER A 607 15.89 -37.37 12.98
C SER A 607 16.83 -38.58 12.88
N LEU A 608 17.49 -38.79 11.74
CA LEU A 608 18.48 -39.85 11.53
C LEU A 608 19.77 -39.60 12.32
N ALA A 609 20.21 -38.35 12.45
CA ALA A 609 21.37 -38.00 13.27
C ALA A 609 21.16 -38.41 14.73
N SER A 610 19.92 -38.37 15.24
CA SER A 610 19.60 -38.87 16.58
C SER A 610 19.92 -40.36 16.74
N VAL A 611 19.66 -41.17 15.72
CA VAL A 611 19.96 -42.61 15.72
C VAL A 611 21.47 -42.87 15.69
N LEU A 612 22.21 -42.08 14.90
CA LEU A 612 23.66 -42.23 14.75
C LEU A 612 24.42 -41.78 16.00
N LEU A 613 24.04 -40.65 16.61
CA LEU A 613 24.73 -40.09 17.77
C LEU A 613 24.50 -40.90 19.05
N VAL A 614 23.45 -41.72 19.12
CA VAL A 614 23.22 -42.64 20.23
C VAL A 614 24.38 -43.62 20.43
N MET A 615 25.02 -44.09 19.36
CA MET A 615 26.10 -45.09 19.46
C MET A 615 27.33 -44.60 20.24
N PRO A 616 27.99 -43.49 19.87
CA PRO A 616 29.13 -42.97 20.64
C PRO A 616 28.73 -42.54 22.06
N VAL A 617 27.55 -41.95 22.24
CA VAL A 617 27.06 -41.50 23.56
C VAL A 617 26.81 -42.70 24.48
N ALA A 618 26.20 -43.77 23.98
CA ALA A 618 26.03 -45.02 24.72
C ALA A 618 27.38 -45.66 25.09
N LEU A 619 28.40 -45.55 24.23
CA LEU A 619 29.72 -46.11 24.48
C LEU A 619 30.50 -45.35 25.57
N VAL A 620 30.28 -44.05 25.72
CA VAL A 620 30.89 -43.22 26.78
C VAL A 620 30.07 -43.23 28.08
N SER A 621 28.79 -43.65 28.03
CA SER A 621 27.92 -43.69 29.21
C SER A 621 28.47 -44.53 30.38
N PRO A 622 28.31 -44.09 31.64
CA PRO A 622 28.84 -44.81 32.80
C PRO A 622 28.13 -46.16 33.01
N ARG A 623 28.87 -47.17 33.49
CA ARG A 623 28.26 -48.46 33.89
C ARG A 623 27.30 -48.23 35.06
N THR A 624 26.16 -48.91 35.04
CA THR A 624 25.10 -48.79 36.05
C THR A 624 25.61 -49.02 37.48
N GLU A 625 26.53 -49.97 37.67
CA GLU A 625 27.19 -50.22 38.96
C GLU A 625 27.98 -49.01 39.48
N THR A 626 28.60 -48.23 38.59
CA THR A 626 29.38 -47.03 38.94
C THR A 626 28.45 -45.93 39.44
N VAL A 627 27.31 -45.76 38.75
CA VAL A 627 26.28 -44.79 39.14
C VAL A 627 25.65 -45.20 40.46
N GLN A 628 25.33 -46.48 40.64
CA GLN A 628 24.79 -47.01 41.90
C GLN A 628 25.80 -46.87 43.06
N LYS A 629 27.10 -47.08 42.81
CA LYS A 629 28.18 -46.80 43.76
C LYS A 629 28.29 -45.32 44.08
N MET A 630 28.17 -44.41 43.10
CA MET A 630 28.17 -42.96 43.33
C MET A 630 26.95 -42.51 44.16
N THR A 631 25.75 -43.01 43.86
CA THR A 631 24.53 -42.72 44.63
C THR A 631 24.59 -43.31 46.04
N MET A 632 25.19 -44.50 46.20
CA MET A 632 25.45 -45.08 47.53
C MET A 632 26.55 -44.33 48.29
N LYS A 633 27.57 -43.79 47.61
CA LYS A 633 28.61 -42.96 48.25
C LYS A 633 28.07 -41.59 48.69
N ALA A 634 27.09 -41.05 47.96
CA ALA A 634 26.37 -39.82 48.34
C ALA A 634 25.44 -40.03 49.55
N ARG A 635 24.99 -41.27 49.81
CA ARG A 635 24.34 -41.66 51.07
C ARG A 635 25.39 -42.28 51.99
N GLY A 636 26.20 -41.44 52.63
CA GLY A 636 27.14 -41.88 53.67
C GLY A 636 26.49 -42.77 54.74
N PRO A 637 27.27 -43.56 55.50
CA PRO A 637 26.72 -44.49 56.49
C PRO A 637 25.75 -43.76 57.44
N SER A 638 24.53 -44.27 57.58
CA SER A 638 23.54 -43.65 58.47
C SER A 638 23.56 -44.31 59.84
N ILE A 639 23.68 -43.52 60.90
CA ILE A 639 23.52 -43.97 62.28
C ILE A 639 22.12 -43.61 62.79
N GLN A 640 21.54 -44.43 63.66
CA GLN A 640 20.30 -44.06 64.36
C GLN A 640 20.66 -43.27 65.61
N CYS A 641 20.05 -42.11 65.79
CA CYS A 641 20.20 -41.35 67.02
C CYS A 641 19.68 -42.20 68.21
N PRO A 642 20.48 -42.44 69.26
CA PRO A 642 20.06 -43.25 70.40
C PRO A 642 18.94 -42.58 71.23
N VAL A 643 18.67 -41.29 71.03
CA VAL A 643 17.66 -40.53 71.78
C VAL A 643 16.31 -40.49 71.06
N CYS A 644 16.30 -40.26 69.75
CA CYS A 644 15.06 -40.09 68.98
C CYS A 644 14.87 -41.10 67.84
N SER A 645 15.77 -42.06 67.67
CA SER A 645 15.77 -43.11 66.62
C SER A 645 15.79 -42.60 65.17
N THR A 646 15.91 -41.28 64.96
CA THR A 646 16.02 -40.67 63.63
C THR A 646 17.33 -41.12 62.97
N LYS A 647 17.25 -41.52 61.69
CA LYS A 647 18.44 -41.86 60.88
C LYS A 647 19.17 -40.58 60.50
N VAL A 648 20.44 -40.50 60.87
CA VAL A 648 21.34 -39.38 60.58
C VAL A 648 22.47 -39.87 59.67
N THR A 649 22.65 -39.25 58.50
CA THR A 649 23.69 -39.60 57.52
C THR A 649 25.03 -39.00 57.90
N VAL A 650 26.08 -39.82 57.98
CA VAL A 650 27.44 -39.38 58.32
C VAL A 650 28.16 -38.92 57.06
N GLU A 651 28.48 -37.62 56.98
CA GLU A 651 29.06 -36.99 55.78
C GLU A 651 30.59 -37.00 55.75
N SER A 652 31.27 -37.38 56.84
CA SER A 652 32.74 -37.33 56.97
C SER A 652 33.34 -38.60 57.54
N ASP A 653 34.48 -39.01 56.97
CA ASP A 653 35.30 -40.15 57.42
C ASP A 653 36.34 -39.75 58.49
N VAL A 654 36.43 -38.46 58.86
CA VAL A 654 37.36 -37.97 59.89
C VAL A 654 36.79 -38.31 61.28
N ARG A 655 37.58 -38.98 62.12
CA ARG A 655 37.21 -39.35 63.50
C ARG A 655 38.14 -38.67 64.50
N PRO A 656 37.64 -38.26 65.69
CA PRO A 656 36.25 -38.33 66.15
C PRO A 656 35.37 -37.28 65.46
N LEU A 657 34.18 -37.69 64.98
CA LEU A 657 33.21 -36.78 64.36
C LEU A 657 32.17 -36.35 65.38
N ARG A 658 31.84 -35.07 65.40
CA ARG A 658 30.77 -34.49 66.23
C ARG A 658 29.73 -33.86 65.31
N MET A 659 28.49 -34.31 65.41
CA MET A 659 27.39 -33.80 64.60
C MET A 659 26.09 -33.75 65.39
N GLU A 660 25.24 -32.77 65.11
CA GLU A 660 23.94 -32.63 65.77
C GLU A 660 22.89 -33.51 65.08
N CYS A 661 22.03 -34.15 65.87
CA CYS A 661 20.88 -34.85 65.32
C CYS A 661 19.82 -33.82 64.85
N PRO A 662 19.38 -33.83 63.58
CA PRO A 662 18.43 -32.84 63.06
C PRO A 662 17.06 -32.82 63.75
N SER A 663 16.70 -33.90 64.46
CA SER A 663 15.37 -34.07 65.05
C SER A 663 15.31 -33.80 66.55
N CYS A 664 16.44 -33.86 67.26
CA CYS A 664 16.48 -33.68 68.72
C CYS A 664 17.65 -32.82 69.19
N GLU A 665 18.44 -32.26 68.26
CA GLU A 665 19.58 -31.35 68.49
C GLU A 665 20.66 -31.87 69.44
N ASN A 666 20.60 -33.15 69.80
CA ASN A 666 21.64 -33.78 70.60
C ASN A 666 22.93 -33.98 69.80
N MET A 667 24.06 -33.64 70.42
CA MET A 667 25.40 -33.86 69.89
C MET A 667 25.73 -35.36 69.86
N LEU A 668 25.75 -35.93 68.66
CA LEU A 668 26.25 -37.27 68.40
C LEU A 668 27.76 -37.21 68.25
N ARG A 669 28.47 -38.00 69.05
CA ARG A 669 29.92 -38.20 68.94
C ARG A 669 30.16 -39.60 68.39
N ILE A 670 30.80 -39.68 67.23
CA ILE A 670 31.18 -40.92 66.59
C ILE A 670 32.67 -41.12 66.84
N GLU A 671 32.98 -42.12 67.68
CA GLU A 671 34.34 -42.58 67.96
C GLU A 671 34.60 -43.84 67.12
N GLU A 672 35.70 -43.82 66.37
CA GLU A 672 36.13 -44.84 65.37
C GLU A 672 35.05 -45.30 64.37
#